data_AF-A0A2W1NCD6-F1
#
_entry.id   AF-A0A2W1NCD6-F1
#
_cell.length_a   1.000
_cell.length_b   1.000
_cell.length_c   1.000
_cell.angle_alpha   90.00
_cell.angle_beta   90.00
_cell.angle_gamma   90.00
#
_symmetry.space_group_name_H-M   'P 1'
#
loop_
_entity.id
_entity.type
_entity.pdbx_description
1 polymer ?
#
loop_
_entity_poly.entity_id
_entity_poly.type
_entity_poly.pdbx_seq_one_letter_code
_entity_poly.pdbx_strand_id
1 'polypeptide(L)'
;MYYINAIYFCIKVNKILTVILFFCFTLSAWTQIRVKTSTIDLGDILEDNGVVIASFELLNPYFKDTITILDYSTSCGCTAILNEETFIYPRQTIQLKVSYDPNDRVGLFAKSIHLKTKTGRYEENSLYLKLTGNVIGKEKLQTEVPVALIDYKVAPIYFYPITVFDTSFFDLNKIIDFVNDITYEIDYYNFTTVGIEIRVRDKAQIEQLEILMAYYKHKLKRELNRRQYGEGALMFANTVFIADNRIPAWSVAQIKVYSNKFNADALTESVIEVTKVAPVKRDVRLLAYSSEEMPKGKDLVDKLDLSTVNAKLFKNGRIDLNVTVKVPASKGKRKARKIGKSLDKNLYRTLKKSSGITKADYQIVMDTIAVHAKETYEVEVYDVADNNKIPTLKYVEKPESVIVPLLPTYKAQMFTAQENILENSADFKQFWNALLAYTNTGNEVQITIESSGSNYPKKLAGDPYAIAQEKGEKTMAWIKEKYFQATGKKLLVELIVNIQGPSFETQNFTQPQYFNFEYIKLVPNYLKSRNMPLRPIKPKPYIVNYDYYYVGIDTGSIVFQKFADYLIYEVQKNGFVTLRTESSASHIPVDEKRSNEYWAYSHLQVSKERLYDYLKKRLIDPNRVLITNEKIVVQGIPYDKKTPIVRYRNFQYVTFVPQKYL
;
A
#
# COMPACT_ATOMS: atom_id res chain seq x y z
N MET A 1 -37.93 58.49 53.66
CA MET A 1 -36.79 58.94 52.81
C MET A 1 -35.75 57.85 52.55
N TYR A 2 -36.14 56.56 52.52
CA TYR A 2 -35.18 55.43 52.30
C TYR A 2 -35.43 54.64 51.00
N TYR A 3 -36.63 54.69 50.43
CA TYR A 3 -36.95 53.92 49.21
C TYR A 3 -36.52 54.59 47.89
N ILE A 4 -36.43 55.92 47.83
CA ILE A 4 -36.08 56.64 46.59
C ILE A 4 -34.58 56.56 46.28
N ASN A 5 -33.71 56.51 47.30
CA ASN A 5 -32.26 56.40 47.11
C ASN A 5 -31.83 55.00 46.63
N ALA A 6 -32.56 53.94 46.99
CA ALA A 6 -32.24 52.58 46.55
C ALA A 6 -32.54 52.39 45.04
N ILE A 7 -33.61 52.98 44.52
CA ILE A 7 -34.00 52.87 43.10
C ILE A 7 -33.06 53.69 42.21
N TYR A 8 -32.65 54.89 42.66
CA TYR A 8 -31.67 55.70 41.94
C TYR A 8 -30.27 55.06 41.90
N PHE A 9 -29.86 54.37 42.98
CA PHE A 9 -28.61 53.61 43.00
C PHE A 9 -28.67 52.41 42.05
N CYS A 10 -29.79 51.67 42.03
CA CYS A 10 -29.95 50.48 41.20
C CYS A 10 -29.97 50.80 39.69
N ILE A 11 -30.58 51.91 39.27
CA ILE A 11 -30.63 52.31 37.85
C ILE A 11 -29.26 52.83 37.35
N LYS A 12 -28.48 53.50 38.21
CA LYS A 12 -27.14 54.02 37.85
C LYS A 12 -26.10 52.90 37.78
N VAL A 13 -26.20 51.91 38.67
CA VAL A 13 -25.37 50.70 38.65
C VAL A 13 -25.67 49.86 37.41
N ASN A 14 -26.93 49.74 36.99
CA ASN A 14 -27.29 48.92 35.83
C ASN A 14 -26.76 49.48 34.49
N LYS A 15 -26.72 50.82 34.32
CA LYS A 15 -26.11 51.47 33.14
C LYS A 15 -24.58 51.38 33.12
N ILE A 16 -23.92 51.47 34.28
CA ILE A 16 -22.46 51.26 34.38
C ILE A 16 -22.12 49.79 34.14
N LEU A 17 -22.93 48.86 34.64
CA LEU A 17 -22.74 47.42 34.43
C LEU A 17 -22.93 47.04 32.96
N THR A 18 -23.92 47.60 32.25
CA THR A 18 -24.10 47.33 30.80
C THR A 18 -22.97 47.91 29.95
N VAL A 19 -22.43 49.08 30.29
CA VAL A 19 -21.27 49.65 29.58
C VAL A 19 -19.98 48.84 29.86
N ILE A 20 -19.80 48.36 31.09
CA ILE A 20 -18.67 47.47 31.45
C ILE A 20 -18.81 46.09 30.78
N LEU A 21 -20.03 45.53 30.71
CA LEU A 21 -20.28 44.26 30.03
C LEU A 21 -20.04 44.36 28.51
N PHE A 22 -20.37 45.49 27.89
CA PHE A 22 -20.11 45.76 26.47
C PHE A 22 -18.62 46.04 26.18
N PHE A 23 -17.89 46.61 27.15
CA PHE A 23 -16.43 46.81 27.05
C PHE A 23 -15.65 45.50 27.30
N CYS A 24 -16.16 44.59 28.14
CA CYS A 24 -15.54 43.27 28.37
C CYS A 24 -15.68 42.31 27.19
N PHE A 25 -16.69 42.48 26.32
CA PHE A 25 -16.89 41.62 25.15
C PHE A 25 -15.99 41.95 23.95
N THR A 26 -15.24 43.08 23.98
CA THR A 26 -14.28 43.43 22.91
C THR A 26 -12.83 43.08 23.25
N LEU A 27 -12.55 42.59 24.47
CA LEU A 27 -11.21 42.21 24.92
C LEU A 27 -10.84 40.74 24.63
N SER A 28 -11.78 39.92 24.15
CA SER A 28 -11.57 38.48 23.88
C SER A 28 -10.97 38.17 22.49
N ALA A 29 -10.55 39.17 21.72
CA ALA A 29 -9.96 38.96 20.38
C ALA A 29 -8.41 39.02 20.33
N TRP A 30 -7.72 39.03 21.48
CA TRP A 30 -6.27 39.34 21.56
C TRP A 30 -5.35 38.15 21.90
N THR A 31 -5.85 36.92 21.94
CA THR A 31 -5.09 35.76 22.44
C THR A 31 -4.71 34.75 21.36
N GLN A 32 -4.13 35.22 20.25
CA GLN A 32 -3.53 34.31 19.25
C GLN A 32 -2.49 35.03 18.40
N ILE A 33 -1.57 34.23 17.84
CA ILE A 33 -0.69 34.65 16.75
C ILE A 33 -1.50 35.33 15.64
N ARG A 34 -1.03 36.50 15.16
CA ARG A 34 -1.73 37.23 14.10
C ARG A 34 -1.18 36.81 12.75
N VAL A 35 -2.06 36.35 11.87
CA VAL A 35 -1.72 36.00 10.50
C VAL A 35 -2.28 37.07 9.58
N LYS A 36 -1.44 37.65 8.73
CA LYS A 36 -1.89 38.67 7.77
C LYS A 36 -2.93 38.13 6.79
N THR A 37 -2.68 36.93 6.26
CA THR A 37 -3.58 36.19 5.38
C THR A 37 -3.50 34.71 5.72
N SER A 38 -4.58 34.11 6.20
CA SER A 38 -4.63 32.67 6.52
C SER A 38 -4.73 31.78 5.28
N THR A 39 -4.99 32.36 4.11
CA THR A 39 -5.07 31.68 2.82
C THR A 39 -4.16 32.38 1.81
N ILE A 40 -3.32 31.61 1.12
CA ILE A 40 -2.56 32.07 -0.04
C ILE A 40 -3.02 31.23 -1.23
N ASP A 41 -3.45 31.90 -2.30
CA ASP A 41 -3.75 31.26 -3.57
C ASP A 41 -2.57 31.46 -4.51
N LEU A 42 -1.98 30.35 -4.95
CA LEU A 42 -0.90 30.32 -5.93
C LEU A 42 -1.42 30.50 -7.36
N GLY A 43 -2.74 30.46 -7.57
CA GLY A 43 -3.34 30.53 -8.89
C GLY A 43 -2.91 29.34 -9.76
N ASP A 44 -2.86 29.58 -11.07
CA ASP A 44 -2.41 28.58 -12.04
C ASP A 44 -0.88 28.44 -12.02
N ILE A 45 -0.38 27.28 -11.62
CA ILE A 45 1.05 26.94 -11.59
C ILE A 45 1.34 25.80 -12.57
N LEU A 46 2.33 25.96 -13.44
CA LEU A 46 2.69 24.92 -14.40
C LEU A 46 3.47 23.80 -13.72
N GLU A 47 3.12 22.55 -14.02
CA GLU A 47 3.83 21.35 -13.56
C GLU A 47 5.34 21.42 -13.86
N ASP A 48 5.71 21.89 -15.05
CA ASP A 48 7.10 21.99 -15.49
C ASP A 48 7.89 23.15 -14.84
N ASN A 49 7.23 24.07 -14.13
CA ASN A 49 7.91 25.22 -13.49
C ASN A 49 8.62 24.83 -12.18
N GLY A 50 8.51 23.57 -11.75
CA GLY A 50 9.15 23.08 -10.54
C GLY A 50 8.52 23.64 -9.27
N VAL A 51 9.23 23.49 -8.16
CA VAL A 51 8.72 23.79 -6.81
C VAL A 51 8.38 25.28 -6.65
N VAL A 52 7.16 25.58 -6.20
CA VAL A 52 6.64 26.93 -5.94
C VAL A 52 6.71 27.24 -4.45
N ILE A 53 7.14 28.45 -4.07
CA ILE A 53 7.27 28.87 -2.66
C ILE A 53 6.26 29.98 -2.33
N ALA A 54 5.47 29.77 -1.29
CA ALA A 54 4.58 30.74 -0.66
C ALA A 54 5.13 31.17 0.71
N SER A 55 4.80 32.38 1.18
CA SER A 55 5.22 32.88 2.50
C SER A 55 4.05 33.45 3.28
N PHE A 56 3.77 32.88 4.46
CA PHE A 56 2.78 33.40 5.39
C PHE A 56 3.43 34.33 6.40
N GLU A 57 2.89 35.54 6.54
CA GLU A 57 3.38 36.54 7.48
C GLU A 57 2.73 36.33 8.85
N LEU A 58 3.53 35.91 9.83
CA LEU A 58 3.12 35.62 11.20
C LEU A 58 3.65 36.70 12.16
N LEU A 59 2.75 37.38 12.86
CA LEU A 59 3.05 38.42 13.82
C LEU A 59 2.78 37.93 15.24
N ASN A 60 3.74 38.14 16.13
CA ASN A 60 3.53 38.03 17.57
C ASN A 60 2.94 39.35 18.11
N PRO A 61 1.66 39.38 18.55
CA PRO A 61 1.04 40.60 19.05
C PRO A 61 1.45 40.94 20.50
N TYR A 62 2.09 40.02 21.22
CA TYR A 62 2.43 40.18 22.63
C TYR A 62 3.61 41.14 22.83
N PHE A 63 3.56 41.91 23.91
CA PHE A 63 4.62 42.86 24.27
C PHE A 63 5.79 42.21 25.02
N LYS A 64 5.55 41.07 25.69
CA LYS A 64 6.54 40.43 26.58
C LYS A 64 6.74 38.93 26.29
N ASP A 65 5.74 38.24 25.77
CA ASP A 65 5.79 36.79 25.57
C ASP A 65 6.27 36.41 24.16
N THR A 66 7.17 35.43 24.08
CA THR A 66 7.62 34.80 22.83
C THR A 66 6.64 33.68 22.46
N ILE A 67 6.36 33.53 21.16
CA ILE A 67 5.64 32.38 20.62
C ILE A 67 6.66 31.38 20.09
N THR A 68 6.63 30.14 20.59
CA THR A 68 7.44 29.03 20.09
C THR A 68 6.58 28.14 19.20
N ILE A 69 7.06 27.78 18.02
CA ILE A 69 6.43 26.80 17.15
C ILE A 69 6.97 25.42 17.52
N LEU A 70 6.09 24.55 18.01
CA LEU A 70 6.43 23.22 18.52
C LEU A 70 6.50 22.18 17.40
N ASP A 71 5.60 22.29 16.43
CA ASP A 71 5.40 21.29 15.38
C ASP A 71 4.67 21.90 14.19
N TYR A 72 4.90 21.32 13.02
CA TYR A 72 4.21 21.65 11.79
C TYR A 72 3.79 20.37 11.04
N SER A 73 2.59 20.37 10.46
CA SER A 73 2.13 19.27 9.60
C SER A 73 1.36 19.77 8.39
N THR A 74 1.48 19.06 7.27
CA THR A 74 0.79 19.35 5.99
C THR A 74 -0.11 18.18 5.58
N SER A 75 -1.18 18.45 4.82
CA SER A 75 -2.17 17.42 4.44
C SER A 75 -1.69 16.38 3.40
N CYS A 76 -0.61 16.65 2.67
CA CYS A 76 0.06 15.73 1.73
C CYS A 76 1.58 15.92 1.80
N GLY A 77 2.35 14.91 1.35
CA GLY A 77 3.82 15.03 1.20
C GLY A 77 4.29 15.97 0.08
N CYS A 78 3.36 16.55 -0.67
CA CYS A 78 3.62 17.48 -1.77
C CYS A 78 3.79 18.94 -1.34
N THR A 79 3.63 19.21 -0.05
CA THR A 79 3.80 20.52 0.57
C THR A 79 4.75 20.41 1.74
N ALA A 80 5.84 21.19 1.74
CA ALA A 80 6.87 21.18 2.76
C ALA A 80 7.08 22.58 3.34
N ILE A 81 7.59 22.64 4.57
CA ILE A 81 7.88 23.89 5.27
C ILE A 81 9.39 24.08 5.28
N LEU A 82 9.86 25.26 4.87
CA LEU A 82 11.27 25.52 4.62
C LEU A 82 11.96 26.30 5.75
N ASN A 83 11.22 26.68 6.80
CA ASN A 83 11.74 27.52 7.88
C ASN A 83 12.46 26.72 8.96
N GLU A 84 13.62 27.23 9.38
CA GLU A 84 14.37 26.74 10.55
C GLU A 84 14.02 27.51 11.84
N GLU A 85 13.46 28.71 11.73
CA GLU A 85 13.11 29.55 12.88
C GLU A 85 11.85 29.04 13.59
N THR A 86 12.02 28.66 14.86
CA THR A 86 10.94 28.14 15.72
C THR A 86 10.47 29.14 16.79
N PHE A 87 11.02 30.36 16.81
CA PHE A 87 10.67 31.40 17.80
C PHE A 87 10.23 32.69 17.12
N ILE A 88 9.14 33.28 17.61
CA ILE A 88 8.64 34.59 17.20
C ILE A 88 8.68 35.49 18.43
N TYR A 89 9.69 36.37 18.52
CA TYR A 89 9.86 37.25 19.67
C TYR A 89 8.73 38.29 19.79
N PRO A 90 8.54 38.89 20.98
CA PRO A 90 7.52 39.90 21.19
C PRO A 90 7.58 40.99 20.11
N ARG A 91 6.42 41.35 19.55
CA ARG A 91 6.26 42.39 18.53
C ARG A 91 6.97 42.12 17.19
N GLN A 92 7.55 40.94 16.97
CA GLN A 92 8.20 40.58 15.72
C GLN A 92 7.26 39.87 14.74
N THR A 93 7.59 40.06 13.46
CA THR A 93 6.97 39.37 12.34
C THR A 93 7.99 38.43 11.71
N ILE A 94 7.61 37.18 11.48
CA ILE A 94 8.40 36.20 10.72
C ILE A 94 7.65 35.74 9.46
N GLN A 95 8.38 35.19 8.49
CA GLN A 95 7.83 34.68 7.24
C GLN A 95 7.89 33.15 7.23
N LEU A 96 6.76 32.47 7.40
CA LEU A 96 6.68 31.02 7.27
C LEU A 96 6.65 30.63 5.78
N LYS A 97 7.78 30.15 5.26
CA LYS A 97 7.93 29.69 3.88
C LYS A 97 7.43 28.26 3.73
N VAL A 98 6.58 28.06 2.74
CA VAL A 98 5.98 26.78 2.39
C VAL A 98 6.27 26.53 0.91
N SER A 99 6.81 25.36 0.59
CA SER A 99 7.02 24.92 -0.78
C SER A 99 5.95 23.93 -1.21
N TYR A 100 5.47 24.05 -2.44
CA TYR A 100 4.58 23.11 -3.10
C TYR A 100 5.28 22.55 -4.34
N ASP A 101 5.39 21.23 -4.44
CA ASP A 101 5.93 20.55 -5.62
C ASP A 101 4.78 20.15 -6.57
N PRO A 102 4.68 20.74 -7.77
CA PRO A 102 3.60 20.47 -8.69
C PRO A 102 3.80 19.22 -9.59
N ASN A 103 4.96 18.55 -9.53
CA ASN A 103 5.23 17.38 -10.37
C ASN A 103 4.20 16.25 -10.21
N ASP A 104 3.67 15.74 -11.33
CA ASP A 104 2.66 14.68 -11.44
C ASP A 104 1.33 15.00 -10.72
N ARG A 105 1.01 16.29 -10.50
CA ARG A 105 -0.11 16.73 -9.63
C ARG A 105 -1.06 17.74 -10.28
N VAL A 106 -1.39 17.52 -11.55
CA VAL A 106 -2.30 18.37 -12.35
C VAL A 106 -3.70 18.48 -11.73
N GLY A 107 -4.23 19.70 -11.64
CA GLY A 107 -5.57 20.01 -11.13
C GLY A 107 -5.58 20.98 -9.94
N LEU A 108 -6.78 21.36 -9.51
CA LEU A 108 -6.98 22.20 -8.34
C LEU A 108 -6.44 21.51 -7.08
N PHE A 109 -5.75 22.27 -6.24
CA PHE A 109 -5.29 21.81 -4.95
C PHE A 109 -5.68 22.80 -3.84
N ALA A 110 -5.98 22.25 -2.68
CA ALA A 110 -6.12 22.99 -1.44
C ALA A 110 -5.38 22.22 -0.35
N LYS A 111 -4.33 22.81 0.22
CA LYS A 111 -3.47 22.21 1.23
C LYS A 111 -3.61 22.96 2.52
N SER A 112 -3.79 22.25 3.62
CA SER A 112 -3.76 22.82 4.95
C SER A 112 -2.38 22.64 5.55
N ILE A 113 -1.93 23.67 6.25
CA ILE A 113 -0.73 23.67 7.07
C ILE A 113 -1.20 23.88 8.52
N HIS A 114 -0.95 22.90 9.37
CA HIS A 114 -1.27 22.97 10.79
C HIS A 114 -0.02 23.29 11.58
N LEU A 115 -0.08 24.36 12.37
CA LEU A 115 0.96 24.77 13.30
C LEU A 115 0.49 24.54 14.73
N LYS A 116 1.34 23.89 15.54
CA LYS A 116 1.20 23.87 17.00
C LYS A 116 2.18 24.87 17.59
N THR A 117 1.66 25.78 18.41
CA THR A 117 2.45 26.86 19.00
C THR A 117 2.26 26.90 20.50
N LYS A 118 3.25 27.44 21.19
CA LYS A 118 3.23 27.69 22.63
C LYS A 118 3.56 29.15 22.89
N THR A 119 2.71 29.85 23.65
CA THR A 119 2.95 31.22 24.11
C THR A 119 3.31 31.18 25.60
N GLY A 120 4.45 31.76 25.97
CA GLY A 120 4.91 31.74 27.36
C GLY A 120 5.11 30.33 27.92
N ARG A 121 4.74 30.09 29.19
CA ARG A 121 5.00 28.80 29.88
C ARG A 121 3.93 27.73 29.72
N TYR A 122 2.66 28.10 29.48
CA TYR A 122 1.53 27.17 29.66
C TYR A 122 0.47 27.21 28.55
N GLU A 123 0.52 28.17 27.62
CA GLU A 123 -0.55 28.34 26.64
C GLU A 123 -0.18 27.68 25.30
N GLU A 124 -0.86 26.60 24.93
CA GLU A 124 -0.70 25.92 23.64
C GLU A 124 -1.87 26.26 22.71
N ASN A 125 -1.55 26.63 21.48
CA ASN A 125 -2.50 27.08 20.48
C ASN A 125 -2.27 26.36 19.14
N SER A 126 -3.35 26.05 18.43
CA SER A 126 -3.32 25.48 17.08
C SER A 126 -3.75 26.50 16.04
N LEU A 127 -2.99 26.63 14.95
CA LEU A 127 -3.27 27.52 13.83
C LEU A 127 -3.33 26.71 12.53
N TYR A 128 -4.32 27.01 11.69
CA TYR A 128 -4.45 26.43 10.35
C TYR A 128 -4.27 27.50 9.27
N LEU A 129 -3.37 27.24 8.33
CA LEU A 129 -3.16 28.04 7.13
C LEU A 129 -3.56 27.22 5.91
N LYS A 130 -3.98 27.90 4.85
CA LYS A 130 -4.44 27.26 3.61
C LYS A 130 -3.62 27.75 2.42
N LEU A 131 -3.10 26.81 1.64
CA LEU A 131 -2.45 27.06 0.37
C LEU A 131 -3.34 26.47 -0.74
N THR A 132 -3.83 27.30 -1.64
CA THR A 132 -4.65 26.86 -2.79
C THR A 132 -3.94 27.15 -4.09
N GLY A 133 -4.40 26.53 -5.17
CA GLY A 133 -3.96 26.82 -6.52
C GLY A 133 -4.44 25.75 -7.49
N ASN A 134 -3.96 25.82 -8.72
CA ASN A 134 -4.29 24.89 -9.78
C ASN A 134 -3.01 24.50 -10.51
N VAL A 135 -2.64 23.22 -10.50
CA VAL A 135 -1.49 22.75 -11.27
C VAL A 135 -1.94 22.48 -12.70
N ILE A 136 -1.33 23.16 -13.66
CA ILE A 136 -1.60 22.94 -15.07
C ILE A 136 -0.51 22.03 -15.64
N GLY A 137 -0.91 20.81 -16.02
CA GLY A 137 -0.04 19.87 -16.72
C GLY A 137 0.20 20.26 -18.17
N LYS A 138 1.18 19.62 -18.81
CA LYS A 138 1.31 19.69 -20.27
C LYS A 138 -0.01 19.29 -20.91
N GLU A 139 -0.66 20.29 -21.51
CA GLU A 139 -1.99 20.25 -22.14
C GLU A 139 -3.18 20.14 -21.17
N LYS A 140 -3.52 21.24 -20.49
CA LYS A 140 -4.88 21.82 -20.56
C LYS A 140 -4.96 23.17 -19.81
N LEU A 141 -4.78 24.28 -20.53
CA LEU A 141 -5.41 25.56 -20.14
C LEU A 141 -6.90 25.47 -20.50
N GLN A 142 -7.76 25.16 -19.53
CA GLN A 142 -9.19 25.42 -19.61
C GLN A 142 -9.65 25.98 -18.28
N THR A 143 -10.19 27.19 -18.36
CA THR A 143 -10.81 27.98 -17.32
C THR A 143 -11.97 27.24 -16.65
N GLU A 144 -12.20 27.59 -15.39
CA GLU A 144 -13.16 27.03 -14.43
C GLU A 144 -14.58 26.85 -14.97
N VAL A 145 -15.05 25.60 -14.98
CA VAL A 145 -16.43 25.26 -14.65
C VAL A 145 -16.35 24.22 -13.54
N PRO A 146 -16.96 24.44 -12.36
CA PRO A 146 -16.92 23.46 -11.28
C PRO A 146 -17.66 22.20 -11.76
N VAL A 147 -16.91 21.13 -11.95
CA VAL A 147 -17.46 19.82 -12.26
C VAL A 147 -18.14 19.30 -10.99
N ALA A 148 -19.42 19.55 -10.84
CA ALA A 148 -20.23 18.99 -9.77
C ALA A 148 -20.41 17.47 -9.99
N LEU A 149 -20.22 16.69 -8.92
CA LEU A 149 -20.52 15.26 -8.84
C LEU A 149 -22.04 15.06 -8.81
N ILE A 150 -22.59 14.36 -9.80
CA ILE A 150 -24.03 14.15 -9.99
C ILE A 150 -24.50 12.91 -9.25
N ASP A 151 -23.85 11.77 -9.49
CA ASP A 151 -24.12 10.49 -8.83
C ASP A 151 -22.78 9.81 -8.55
N TYR A 152 -22.65 9.25 -7.35
CA TYR A 152 -21.43 8.58 -6.93
C TYR A 152 -21.77 7.42 -6.00
N LYS A 153 -21.55 6.21 -6.52
CA LYS A 153 -21.80 4.95 -5.83
C LYS A 153 -20.61 4.04 -6.06
N VAL A 154 -20.08 3.50 -4.98
CA VAL A 154 -18.92 2.61 -5.02
C VAL A 154 -19.40 1.17 -4.88
N ALA A 155 -19.06 0.33 -5.86
CA ALA A 155 -19.32 -1.09 -5.79
C ALA A 155 -18.41 -1.75 -4.73
N PRO A 156 -18.96 -2.59 -3.83
CA PRO A 156 -18.15 -3.32 -2.86
C PRO A 156 -17.38 -4.46 -3.51
N ILE A 157 -16.26 -4.82 -2.91
CA ILE A 157 -15.50 -6.01 -3.30
C ILE A 157 -15.87 -7.18 -2.39
N TYR A 158 -16.24 -8.31 -2.98
CA TYR A 158 -16.45 -9.57 -2.28
C TYR A 158 -15.35 -10.57 -2.62
N PHE A 159 -14.85 -11.28 -1.60
CA PHE A 159 -13.94 -12.39 -1.82
C PHE A 159 -14.05 -13.49 -0.76
N TYR A 160 -13.57 -14.66 -1.14
CA TYR A 160 -13.70 -15.90 -0.40
C TYR A 160 -12.30 -16.50 -0.24
N PRO A 161 -11.56 -16.14 0.83
CA PRO A 161 -10.23 -16.70 1.04
C PRO A 161 -10.32 -18.21 1.24
N ILE A 162 -9.49 -18.97 0.52
CA ILE A 162 -9.45 -20.42 0.68
C ILE A 162 -8.92 -20.81 2.06
N THR A 163 -7.99 -20.02 2.60
CA THR A 163 -7.37 -20.22 3.91
C THR A 163 -7.22 -18.89 4.65
N VAL A 164 -6.96 -18.94 5.95
CA VAL A 164 -6.63 -17.74 6.76
C VAL A 164 -5.29 -17.08 6.35
N PHE A 165 -4.55 -17.71 5.43
CA PHE A 165 -3.28 -17.24 4.89
C PHE A 165 -3.38 -16.79 3.42
N ASP A 166 -4.59 -16.77 2.86
CA ASP A 166 -4.80 -16.52 1.44
C ASP A 166 -4.68 -15.03 1.08
N THR A 167 -3.53 -14.62 0.54
CA THR A 167 -3.31 -13.25 0.04
C THR A 167 -3.65 -13.05 -1.43
N SER A 168 -4.01 -14.10 -2.16
CA SER A 168 -4.08 -14.10 -3.63
C SER A 168 -5.07 -13.09 -4.19
N PHE A 169 -6.21 -12.93 -3.51
CA PHE A 169 -7.25 -12.01 -3.94
C PHE A 169 -6.75 -10.56 -3.99
N PHE A 170 -5.80 -10.20 -3.11
CA PHE A 170 -5.33 -8.83 -3.07
C PHE A 170 -4.35 -8.46 -4.17
N ASP A 171 -3.77 -9.44 -4.86
CA ASP A 171 -2.87 -9.22 -6.01
C ASP A 171 -3.64 -9.01 -7.33
N LEU A 172 -4.97 -8.94 -7.28
CA LEU A 172 -5.86 -8.72 -8.42
C LEU A 172 -6.06 -7.23 -8.75
N ASN A 173 -6.33 -6.94 -10.03
CA ASN A 173 -6.66 -5.60 -10.54
C ASN A 173 -7.90 -4.99 -9.84
N LYS A 174 -8.84 -5.81 -9.35
CA LYS A 174 -10.07 -5.34 -8.69
C LYS A 174 -9.85 -4.40 -7.50
N ILE A 175 -8.74 -4.53 -6.78
CA ILE A 175 -8.41 -3.61 -5.69
C ILE A 175 -7.87 -2.29 -6.20
N ILE A 176 -7.16 -2.30 -7.32
CA ILE A 176 -6.72 -1.07 -7.98
C ILE A 176 -7.97 -0.29 -8.40
N ASP A 177 -8.96 -0.95 -8.98
CA ASP A 177 -10.23 -0.33 -9.39
C ASP A 177 -10.98 0.25 -8.19
N PHE A 178 -11.19 -0.54 -7.13
CA PHE A 178 -11.82 -0.03 -5.90
C PHE A 178 -11.03 1.11 -5.27
N VAL A 179 -9.69 1.04 -5.23
CA VAL A 179 -8.85 2.13 -4.73
C VAL A 179 -9.03 3.39 -5.57
N ASN A 180 -9.08 3.26 -6.90
CA ASN A 180 -9.34 4.38 -7.81
C ASN A 180 -10.76 4.93 -7.62
N ASP A 181 -11.75 4.08 -7.38
CA ASP A 181 -13.13 4.53 -7.14
C ASP A 181 -13.19 5.37 -5.87
N ILE A 182 -12.60 4.91 -4.76
CA ILE A 182 -12.59 5.65 -3.49
C ILE A 182 -11.69 6.90 -3.53
N THR A 183 -10.77 7.05 -4.50
CA THR A 183 -10.00 8.30 -4.60
C THR A 183 -10.90 9.49 -4.94
N TYR A 184 -11.98 9.30 -5.70
CA TYR A 184 -12.97 10.35 -5.95
C TYR A 184 -13.63 10.83 -4.65
N GLU A 185 -13.90 9.92 -3.71
CA GLU A 185 -14.40 10.30 -2.38
C GLU A 185 -13.35 11.11 -1.61
N ILE A 186 -12.08 10.69 -1.66
CA ILE A 186 -10.99 11.40 -0.98
C ILE A 186 -10.76 12.78 -1.58
N ASP A 187 -10.77 12.91 -2.90
CA ASP A 187 -10.54 14.18 -3.59
C ASP A 187 -11.65 15.19 -3.28
N TYR A 188 -12.88 14.72 -3.12
CA TYR A 188 -14.03 15.57 -2.82
C TYR A 188 -14.18 15.87 -1.31
N TYR A 189 -13.97 14.88 -0.44
CA TYR A 189 -14.22 14.98 1.02
C TYR A 189 -12.96 15.05 1.89
N ASN A 190 -11.77 15.04 1.29
CA ASN A 190 -10.43 14.95 1.91
C ASN A 190 -10.09 13.61 2.58
N PHE A 191 -11.07 12.77 2.87
CA PHE A 191 -10.88 11.44 3.44
C PHE A 191 -12.02 10.51 3.03
N THR A 192 -11.76 9.21 3.07
CA THR A 192 -12.78 8.16 2.97
C THR A 192 -12.68 7.23 4.18
N THR A 193 -13.79 6.60 4.53
CA THR A 193 -13.82 5.51 5.49
C THR A 193 -14.20 4.23 4.78
N VAL A 194 -13.39 3.18 4.90
CA VAL A 194 -13.68 1.86 4.33
C VAL A 194 -14.19 0.92 5.42
N GLY A 195 -15.32 0.28 5.14
CA GLY A 195 -15.86 -0.80 5.95
C GLY A 195 -15.32 -2.17 5.52
N ILE A 196 -15.15 -3.07 6.49
CA ILE A 196 -14.81 -4.47 6.26
C ILE A 196 -15.82 -5.33 7.02
N GLU A 197 -16.59 -6.14 6.30
CA GLU A 197 -17.52 -7.12 6.84
C GLU A 197 -16.96 -8.52 6.59
N ILE A 198 -16.97 -9.37 7.62
CA ILE A 198 -16.45 -10.73 7.58
C ILE A 198 -17.54 -11.68 8.00
N ARG A 199 -17.89 -12.59 7.09
CA ARG A 199 -18.78 -13.70 7.38
C ARG A 199 -17.97 -14.96 7.64
N VAL A 200 -18.28 -15.63 8.74
CA VAL A 200 -17.67 -16.89 9.16
C VAL A 200 -18.76 -17.90 9.52
N ARG A 201 -18.44 -19.20 9.45
CA ARG A 201 -19.36 -20.24 9.93
C ARG A 201 -19.38 -20.29 11.46
N ASP A 202 -18.22 -20.11 12.07
CA ASP A 202 -18.02 -20.08 13.51
C ASP A 202 -17.24 -18.83 13.91
N LYS A 203 -17.72 -18.13 14.95
CA LYS A 203 -17.05 -16.94 15.50
C LYS A 203 -15.68 -17.27 16.10
N ALA A 204 -15.41 -18.52 16.49
CA ALA A 204 -14.08 -18.93 16.95
C ALA A 204 -12.98 -18.74 15.88
N GLN A 205 -13.35 -18.67 14.59
CA GLN A 205 -12.41 -18.50 13.48
C GLN A 205 -11.96 -17.04 13.29
N ILE A 206 -12.57 -16.08 14.01
CA ILE A 206 -12.32 -14.65 13.84
C ILE A 206 -10.86 -14.29 14.16
N GLU A 207 -10.34 -14.79 15.29
CA GLU A 207 -8.97 -14.48 15.74
C GLU A 207 -7.94 -14.86 14.67
N GLN A 208 -8.16 -15.99 13.99
CA GLN A 208 -7.25 -16.48 12.95
C GLN A 208 -7.24 -15.59 11.69
N LEU A 209 -8.32 -14.83 11.45
CA LEU A 209 -8.44 -13.93 10.30
C LEU A 209 -7.87 -12.53 10.57
N GLU A 210 -7.57 -12.16 11.82
CA GLU A 210 -7.10 -10.82 12.16
C GLU A 210 -5.80 -10.44 11.45
N ILE A 211 -4.85 -11.36 11.36
CA ILE A 211 -3.57 -11.15 10.67
C ILE A 211 -3.81 -10.89 9.18
N LEU A 212 -4.72 -11.64 8.57
CA LEU A 212 -5.11 -11.46 7.18
C LEU A 212 -5.77 -10.09 6.96
N MET A 213 -6.61 -9.66 7.92
CA MET A 213 -7.26 -8.34 7.86
C MET A 213 -6.27 -7.20 7.98
N ALA A 214 -5.30 -7.32 8.90
CA ALA A 214 -4.24 -6.34 9.05
C ALA A 214 -3.44 -6.19 7.75
N TYR A 215 -3.15 -7.30 7.06
CA TYR A 215 -2.49 -7.30 5.76
C TYR A 215 -3.31 -6.54 4.70
N TYR A 216 -4.62 -6.80 4.59
CA TYR A 216 -5.48 -6.12 3.64
C TYR A 216 -5.61 -4.62 3.91
N LYS A 217 -5.80 -4.22 5.18
CA LYS A 217 -5.83 -2.81 5.59
C LYS A 217 -4.52 -2.11 5.23
N HIS A 218 -3.38 -2.73 5.51
CA HIS A 218 -2.07 -2.19 5.17
C HIS A 218 -1.88 -2.07 3.66
N LYS A 219 -2.37 -3.03 2.87
CA LYS A 219 -2.25 -3.01 1.41
C LYS A 219 -3.08 -1.89 0.78
N LEU A 220 -4.31 -1.65 1.24
CA LEU A 220 -5.13 -0.51 0.78
C LEU A 220 -4.44 0.83 1.08
N LYS A 221 -3.95 1.01 2.32
CA LYS A 221 -3.15 2.20 2.68
C LYS A 221 -1.94 2.38 1.78
N ARG A 222 -1.19 1.30 1.54
CA ARG A 222 0.00 1.34 0.68
C ARG A 222 -0.35 1.74 -0.76
N GLU A 223 -1.44 1.23 -1.32
CA GLU A 223 -1.88 1.60 -2.67
C GLU A 223 -2.28 3.09 -2.78
N LEU A 224 -2.91 3.65 -1.75
CA LEU A 224 -3.18 5.09 -1.67
C LEU A 224 -1.90 5.91 -1.48
N ASN A 225 -0.98 5.48 -0.59
CA ASN A 225 0.31 6.15 -0.38
C ASN A 225 1.14 6.19 -1.68
N ARG A 226 1.09 5.13 -2.51
CA ARG A 226 1.75 5.10 -3.83
C ARG A 226 1.16 6.12 -4.80
N ARG A 227 -0.10 6.48 -4.62
CA ARG A 227 -0.80 7.57 -5.33
C ARG A 227 -0.68 8.91 -4.59
N GLN A 228 0.23 9.01 -3.61
CA GLN A 228 0.57 10.21 -2.85
C GLN A 228 -0.53 10.75 -1.93
N TYR A 229 -1.55 9.95 -1.63
CA TYR A 229 -2.49 10.26 -0.56
C TYR A 229 -1.80 10.09 0.80
N GLY A 230 -2.05 11.04 1.72
CA GLY A 230 -1.49 10.99 3.08
C GLY A 230 -2.12 9.89 3.93
N GLU A 231 -1.47 9.52 5.04
CA GLU A 231 -1.94 8.43 5.92
C GLU A 231 -3.34 8.65 6.51
N GLY A 232 -3.78 9.91 6.61
CA GLY A 232 -5.12 10.30 7.08
C GLY A 232 -6.22 10.24 6.03
N ALA A 233 -5.89 9.99 4.76
CA ALA A 233 -6.86 9.95 3.67
C ALA A 233 -7.80 8.72 3.74
N LEU A 234 -7.34 7.64 4.39
CA LEU A 234 -8.11 6.40 4.53
C LEU A 234 -8.24 5.99 5.98
N MET A 235 -9.48 5.99 6.46
CA MET A 235 -9.88 5.43 7.74
C MET A 235 -10.56 4.07 7.55
N PHE A 236 -10.56 3.24 8.60
CA PHE A 236 -11.31 1.99 8.61
C PHE A 236 -12.40 2.05 9.67
N ALA A 237 -13.62 1.68 9.28
CA ALA A 237 -14.68 1.44 10.24
C ALA A 237 -14.36 0.18 11.08
N ASN A 238 -15.06 0.02 12.19
CA ASN A 238 -15.00 -1.22 12.97
C ASN A 238 -15.39 -2.41 12.10
N THR A 239 -14.60 -3.47 12.17
CA THR A 239 -14.86 -4.69 11.42
C THR A 239 -16.13 -5.35 11.93
N VAL A 240 -17.06 -5.65 11.03
CA VAL A 240 -18.35 -6.29 11.35
C VAL A 240 -18.23 -7.79 11.13
N PHE A 241 -18.63 -8.57 12.13
CA PHE A 241 -18.59 -10.04 12.07
C PHE A 241 -19.99 -10.64 12.02
N ILE A 242 -20.22 -11.51 11.04
CA ILE A 242 -21.54 -12.14 10.81
C ILE A 242 -21.36 -13.65 10.76
N ALA A 243 -22.20 -14.38 11.50
CA ALA A 243 -22.29 -15.83 11.35
C ALA A 243 -23.14 -16.15 10.11
N ASP A 244 -22.59 -16.86 9.15
CA ASP A 244 -23.28 -17.20 7.90
C ASP A 244 -22.93 -18.61 7.41
N ASN A 245 -23.94 -19.47 7.34
CA ASN A 245 -23.78 -20.86 6.88
C ASN A 245 -23.75 -20.99 5.35
N ARG A 246 -24.00 -19.91 4.59
CA ARG A 246 -24.00 -19.91 3.12
C ARG A 246 -22.60 -19.80 2.50
N ILE A 247 -21.56 -19.68 3.32
CA ILE A 247 -20.18 -19.60 2.84
C ILE A 247 -19.83 -20.90 2.11
N PRO A 248 -19.29 -20.85 0.88
CA PRO A 248 -18.91 -22.04 0.12
C PRO A 248 -17.96 -22.95 0.91
N ALA A 249 -18.24 -24.26 0.93
CA ALA A 249 -17.55 -25.23 1.80
C ALA A 249 -16.02 -25.26 1.68
N TRP A 250 -15.46 -24.82 0.54
CA TRP A 250 -14.03 -24.71 0.28
C TRP A 250 -13.38 -23.44 0.86
N SER A 251 -14.15 -22.45 1.31
CA SER A 251 -13.69 -21.16 1.82
C SER A 251 -13.75 -21.10 3.36
N VAL A 252 -12.82 -20.36 3.98
CA VAL A 252 -12.87 -20.07 5.43
C VAL A 252 -13.86 -18.97 5.78
N ALA A 253 -14.05 -18.01 4.87
CA ALA A 253 -14.85 -16.82 5.13
C ALA A 253 -15.44 -16.25 3.84
N GLN A 254 -16.34 -15.29 3.98
CA GLN A 254 -16.62 -14.30 2.95
C GLN A 254 -16.23 -12.94 3.51
N ILE A 255 -15.44 -12.17 2.77
CA ILE A 255 -15.03 -10.83 3.17
C ILE A 255 -15.57 -9.83 2.15
N LYS A 256 -16.15 -8.76 2.67
CA LYS A 256 -16.68 -7.64 1.91
C LYS A 256 -15.93 -6.38 2.32
N VAL A 257 -15.41 -5.66 1.33
CA VAL A 257 -14.75 -4.36 1.50
C VAL A 257 -15.57 -3.31 0.76
N TYR A 258 -15.91 -2.21 1.42
CA TYR A 258 -16.86 -1.24 0.88
C TYR A 258 -16.57 0.20 1.34
N SER A 259 -16.97 1.21 0.55
CA SER A 259 -16.98 2.61 1.03
C SER A 259 -18.07 2.76 2.09
N ASN A 260 -17.73 3.20 3.29
CA ASN A 260 -18.69 3.33 4.39
C ASN A 260 -19.83 4.33 4.08
N LYS A 261 -19.58 5.29 3.19
CA LYS A 261 -20.53 6.36 2.86
C LYS A 261 -21.30 6.11 1.56
N PHE A 262 -20.63 5.55 0.54
CA PHE A 262 -21.18 5.42 -0.82
C PHE A 262 -21.34 3.98 -1.29
N ASN A 263 -21.37 3.03 -0.36
CA ASN A 263 -21.58 1.62 -0.68
C ASN A 263 -22.88 1.39 -1.46
N ALA A 264 -22.80 0.60 -2.53
CA ALA A 264 -23.94 0.13 -3.28
C ALA A 264 -23.86 -1.39 -3.50
N ASP A 265 -24.48 -2.16 -2.59
CA ASP A 265 -24.36 -3.63 -2.54
C ASP A 265 -24.84 -4.37 -3.79
N ALA A 266 -25.74 -3.75 -4.56
CA ALA A 266 -26.31 -4.34 -5.77
C ALA A 266 -25.44 -4.12 -7.02
N LEU A 267 -24.40 -3.29 -6.96
CA LEU A 267 -23.58 -2.94 -8.11
C LEU A 267 -22.36 -3.86 -8.25
N THR A 268 -22.03 -4.21 -9.49
CA THR A 268 -20.79 -4.91 -9.85
C THR A 268 -19.67 -3.94 -10.25
N GLU A 269 -20.04 -2.74 -10.70
CA GLU A 269 -19.13 -1.66 -11.11
C GLU A 269 -19.61 -0.35 -10.49
N SER A 270 -18.68 0.51 -10.11
CA SER A 270 -18.99 1.81 -9.50
C SER A 270 -19.61 2.77 -10.51
N VAL A 271 -20.50 3.63 -10.05
CA VAL A 271 -21.14 4.68 -10.87
C VAL A 271 -20.54 6.02 -10.46
N ILE A 272 -19.94 6.71 -11.42
CA ILE A 272 -19.33 8.03 -11.23
C ILE A 272 -19.85 8.95 -12.32
N GLU A 273 -20.85 9.76 -11.98
CA GLU A 273 -21.40 10.76 -12.87
C GLU A 273 -20.94 12.15 -12.44
N VAL A 274 -20.42 12.90 -13.41
CA VAL A 274 -20.00 14.28 -13.24
C VAL A 274 -20.67 15.16 -14.29
N THR A 275 -20.88 16.43 -13.97
CA THR A 275 -21.46 17.41 -14.90
C THR A 275 -20.67 17.46 -16.22
N LYS A 276 -21.38 17.29 -17.35
CA LYS A 276 -20.79 17.35 -18.69
C LYS A 276 -20.30 18.77 -18.96
N VAL A 277 -18.98 18.94 -19.03
CA VAL A 277 -18.36 20.13 -19.61
C VAL A 277 -18.61 20.07 -21.12
N ALA A 278 -19.33 21.05 -21.66
CA ALA A 278 -19.46 21.18 -23.11
C ALA A 278 -18.05 21.35 -23.70
N PRO A 279 -17.65 20.56 -24.72
CA PRO A 279 -16.32 20.68 -25.29
C PRO A 279 -16.20 22.02 -26.00
N VAL A 280 -15.56 22.99 -25.34
CA VAL A 280 -15.10 24.20 -26.01
C VAL A 280 -14.03 23.75 -26.99
N LYS A 281 -14.35 23.78 -28.29
CA LYS A 281 -13.37 23.59 -29.38
C LYS A 281 -12.22 24.55 -29.12
N ARG A 282 -11.05 24.03 -28.74
CA ARG A 282 -9.82 24.82 -28.67
C ARG A 282 -9.46 25.24 -30.07
N ASP A 283 -9.38 26.54 -30.29
CA ASP A 283 -8.81 27.06 -31.52
C ASP A 283 -7.29 27.04 -31.37
N VAL A 284 -6.63 26.05 -31.99
CA VAL A 284 -5.19 25.80 -31.85
C VAL A 284 -4.35 26.71 -32.78
N ARG A 285 -4.96 27.77 -33.32
CA ARG A 285 -4.32 28.76 -34.17
C ARG A 285 -3.40 29.68 -33.35
N LEU A 286 -2.10 29.71 -33.69
CA LEU A 286 -1.13 30.68 -33.17
C LEU A 286 -1.36 32.09 -33.74
N LEU A 287 -1.98 32.17 -34.92
CA LEU A 287 -2.46 33.41 -35.54
C LEU A 287 -3.71 33.11 -36.37
N ALA A 288 -4.72 33.97 -36.23
CA ALA A 288 -5.86 34.07 -37.13
C ALA A 288 -6.03 35.55 -37.51
N TYR A 289 -5.48 35.95 -38.65
CA TYR A 289 -5.46 37.34 -39.09
C TYR A 289 -6.28 37.53 -40.37
N SER A 290 -7.14 38.55 -40.39
CA SER A 290 -7.89 38.98 -41.57
C SER A 290 -7.81 40.49 -41.75
N SER A 291 -7.64 40.95 -43.00
CA SER A 291 -7.49 42.38 -43.33
C SER A 291 -7.90 42.66 -44.77
N GLU A 292 -8.46 43.84 -45.03
CA GLU A 292 -8.74 44.33 -46.38
C GLU A 292 -7.46 44.83 -47.09
N GLU A 293 -6.51 45.37 -46.31
CA GLU A 293 -5.20 45.77 -46.80
C GLU A 293 -4.17 44.65 -46.69
N MET A 294 -3.17 44.69 -47.57
CA MET A 294 -2.09 43.69 -47.61
C MET A 294 -1.21 43.79 -46.36
N PRO A 295 -1.18 42.77 -45.49
CA PRO A 295 -0.42 42.84 -44.25
C PRO A 295 1.09 42.78 -44.50
N LYS A 296 1.86 43.53 -43.71
CA LYS A 296 3.32 43.40 -43.68
C LYS A 296 3.70 42.30 -42.70
N GLY A 297 4.87 41.70 -42.91
CA GLY A 297 5.36 40.62 -42.06
C GLY A 297 5.57 41.04 -40.61
N LYS A 298 5.89 42.32 -40.34
CA LYS A 298 6.01 42.84 -38.97
C LYS A 298 4.66 42.82 -38.25
N ASP A 299 3.62 43.34 -38.90
CA ASP A 299 2.27 43.43 -38.33
C ASP A 299 1.68 42.05 -38.00
N LEU A 300 2.03 41.04 -38.80
CA LEU A 300 1.64 39.64 -38.56
C LEU A 300 2.38 39.02 -37.37
N VAL A 301 3.66 39.35 -37.19
CA VAL A 301 4.46 38.90 -36.04
C VAL A 301 3.99 39.57 -34.74
N ASP A 302 3.65 40.86 -34.81
CA ASP A 302 3.15 41.61 -33.65
C ASP A 302 1.79 41.07 -33.14
N LYS A 303 1.02 40.40 -34.01
CA LYS A 303 -0.25 39.75 -33.67
C LYS A 303 -0.17 38.23 -33.47
N LEU A 304 0.98 37.63 -33.73
CA LEU A 304 1.23 36.20 -33.50
C LEU A 304 1.40 35.98 -31.99
N ASP A 305 0.88 34.87 -31.47
CA ASP A 305 1.12 34.49 -30.07
C ASP A 305 2.58 34.02 -29.86
N LEU A 306 3.47 35.01 -29.77
CA LEU A 306 4.90 34.81 -29.55
C LEU A 306 5.21 34.16 -28.20
N SER A 307 4.32 34.29 -27.22
CA SER A 307 4.50 33.67 -25.91
C SER A 307 4.44 32.15 -26.03
N THR A 308 3.42 31.64 -26.72
CA THR A 308 3.23 30.22 -27.00
C THR A 308 4.30 29.68 -27.94
N VAL A 309 4.68 30.46 -28.97
CA VAL A 309 5.78 30.09 -29.89
C VAL A 309 7.11 29.94 -29.15
N ASN A 310 7.48 30.89 -28.28
CA ASN A 310 8.72 30.81 -27.51
C ASN A 310 8.69 29.66 -26.49
N ALA A 311 7.56 29.43 -25.82
CA ALA A 311 7.39 28.32 -24.87
C ALA A 311 7.57 26.95 -25.56
N LYS A 312 6.98 26.78 -26.75
CA LYS A 312 7.12 25.57 -27.57
C LYS A 312 8.55 25.36 -28.07
N LEU A 313 9.20 26.43 -28.51
CA LEU A 313 10.61 26.41 -28.94
C LEU A 313 11.55 26.04 -27.78
N PHE A 314 11.32 26.58 -26.59
CA PHE A 314 12.07 26.25 -25.38
C PHE A 314 11.89 24.77 -24.98
N LYS A 315 10.65 24.27 -25.04
CA LYS A 315 10.31 22.87 -24.70
C LYS A 315 10.91 21.86 -25.68
N ASN A 316 10.84 22.13 -26.98
CA ASN A 316 11.13 21.15 -28.02
C ASN A 316 12.54 21.31 -28.64
N GLY A 317 13.25 22.41 -28.36
CA GLY A 317 14.52 22.76 -28.99
C GLY A 317 14.41 23.16 -30.47
N ARG A 318 13.23 22.98 -31.07
CA ARG A 318 12.90 23.34 -32.45
C ARG A 318 11.42 23.67 -32.57
N ILE A 319 11.07 24.58 -33.49
CA ILE A 319 9.68 24.89 -33.83
C ILE A 319 9.41 24.82 -35.33
N ASP A 320 8.33 24.12 -35.68
CA ASP A 320 7.88 23.92 -37.06
C ASP A 320 6.48 24.54 -37.21
N LEU A 321 6.36 25.59 -38.01
CA LEU A 321 5.11 26.34 -38.16
C LEU A 321 4.53 26.18 -39.57
N ASN A 322 3.26 25.80 -39.66
CA ASN A 322 2.50 25.83 -40.90
C ASN A 322 1.79 27.18 -41.05
N VAL A 323 2.02 27.82 -42.20
CA VAL A 323 1.39 29.09 -42.54
C VAL A 323 0.46 28.91 -43.74
N THR A 324 -0.80 29.30 -43.56
CA THR A 324 -1.79 29.40 -44.63
C THR A 324 -2.00 30.86 -44.98
N VAL A 325 -1.86 31.21 -46.26
CA VAL A 325 -2.11 32.57 -46.76
C VAL A 325 -3.16 32.52 -47.85
N LYS A 326 -4.31 33.16 -47.61
CA LYS A 326 -5.34 33.40 -48.63
C LYS A 326 -5.30 34.85 -49.07
N VAL A 327 -5.38 35.07 -50.38
CA VAL A 327 -5.39 36.42 -50.98
C VAL A 327 -6.61 36.61 -51.90
N PRO A 328 -7.01 37.85 -52.18
CA PRO A 328 -8.09 38.11 -53.14
C PRO A 328 -7.76 37.56 -54.53
N ALA A 329 -8.78 37.12 -55.26
CA ALA A 329 -8.63 36.60 -56.63
C ALA A 329 -7.93 37.57 -57.58
N SER A 330 -8.15 38.87 -57.41
CA SER A 330 -7.55 39.96 -58.17
C SER A 330 -6.02 40.11 -57.97
N LYS A 331 -5.44 39.50 -56.92
CA LYS A 331 -4.07 39.78 -56.46
C LYS A 331 -3.06 38.66 -56.77
N GLY A 332 -3.53 37.47 -57.11
CA GLY A 332 -2.73 36.33 -57.59
C GLY A 332 -1.79 35.68 -56.55
N LYS A 333 -1.47 34.39 -56.76
CA LYS A 333 -0.65 33.57 -55.84
C LYS A 333 0.76 34.12 -55.56
N ARG A 334 1.30 34.99 -56.43
CA ARG A 334 2.62 35.64 -56.26
C ARG A 334 2.65 36.57 -55.04
N LYS A 335 1.54 37.24 -54.72
CA LYS A 335 1.45 38.14 -53.56
C LYS A 335 1.33 37.36 -52.24
N ALA A 336 0.63 36.24 -52.23
CA ALA A 336 0.57 35.33 -51.08
C ALA A 336 1.97 34.87 -50.64
N ARG A 337 2.81 34.46 -51.61
CA ARG A 337 4.22 34.10 -51.36
C ARG A 337 5.04 35.25 -50.78
N LYS A 338 4.77 36.50 -51.18
CA LYS A 338 5.45 37.68 -50.61
C LYS A 338 5.06 37.89 -49.14
N ILE A 339 3.79 37.70 -48.78
CA ILE A 339 3.32 37.81 -47.39
C ILE A 339 4.01 36.75 -46.52
N GLY A 340 3.96 35.47 -46.94
CA GLY A 340 4.61 34.40 -46.19
C GLY A 340 6.11 34.60 -46.03
N LYS A 341 6.84 35.03 -47.08
CA LYS A 341 8.29 35.31 -46.99
C LYS A 341 8.60 36.49 -46.08
N SER A 342 7.70 37.46 -46.02
CA SER A 342 7.81 38.62 -45.13
C SER A 342 7.58 38.21 -43.68
N LEU A 343 6.57 37.39 -43.40
CA LEU A 343 6.30 36.82 -42.08
C LEU A 343 7.50 36.00 -41.60
N ASP A 344 7.99 35.06 -42.41
CA ASP A 344 9.15 34.22 -42.08
C ASP A 344 10.40 35.03 -41.72
N LYS A 345 10.75 36.01 -42.57
CA LYS A 345 11.90 36.87 -42.33
C LYS A 345 11.79 37.68 -41.03
N ASN A 346 10.60 38.19 -40.71
CA ASN A 346 10.39 39.00 -39.51
C ASN A 346 10.30 38.13 -38.26
N LEU A 347 9.62 36.98 -38.32
CA LEU A 347 9.51 36.06 -37.20
C LEU A 347 10.87 35.50 -36.80
N TYR A 348 11.67 35.04 -37.78
CA TYR A 348 13.03 34.57 -37.50
C TYR A 348 13.90 35.64 -36.85
N ARG A 349 13.78 36.91 -37.28
CA ARG A 349 14.52 38.03 -36.64
C ARG A 349 14.08 38.25 -35.20
N THR A 350 12.77 38.21 -34.94
CA THR A 350 12.21 38.37 -33.60
C THR A 350 12.67 37.24 -32.69
N LEU A 351 12.55 35.98 -33.13
CA LEU A 351 12.97 34.81 -32.36
C LEU A 351 14.49 34.77 -32.15
N LYS A 352 15.30 35.08 -33.18
CA LYS A 352 16.76 35.17 -33.03
C LYS A 352 17.17 36.22 -31.99
N LYS A 353 16.45 37.35 -31.92
CA LYS A 353 16.69 38.39 -30.92
C LYS A 353 16.26 37.98 -29.52
N SER A 354 15.16 37.24 -29.37
CA SER A 354 14.62 36.83 -28.06
C SER A 354 15.30 35.59 -27.47
N SER A 355 15.73 34.64 -28.30
CA SER A 355 16.13 33.29 -27.86
C SER A 355 17.47 32.80 -28.43
N GLY A 356 18.10 33.55 -29.34
CA GLY A 356 19.41 33.19 -29.90
C GLY A 356 19.40 32.06 -30.94
N ILE A 357 18.23 31.64 -31.42
CA ILE A 357 18.08 30.48 -32.30
C ILE A 357 18.85 30.55 -33.63
N THR A 358 19.24 29.39 -34.14
CA THR A 358 19.84 29.22 -35.46
C THR A 358 18.78 28.85 -36.50
N LYS A 359 19.15 28.83 -37.80
CA LYS A 359 18.24 28.36 -38.85
C LYS A 359 17.94 26.84 -38.78
N ALA A 360 18.65 26.08 -37.95
CA ALA A 360 18.39 24.66 -37.75
C ALA A 360 17.24 24.41 -36.75
N ASP A 361 16.93 25.38 -35.90
CA ASP A 361 15.99 25.27 -34.77
C ASP A 361 14.59 25.82 -35.13
N TYR A 362 14.39 26.24 -36.38
CA TYR A 362 13.20 26.94 -36.83
C TYR A 362 12.91 26.62 -38.29
N GLN A 363 11.66 26.27 -38.59
CA GLN A 363 11.17 26.15 -39.95
C GLN A 363 9.74 26.68 -40.07
N ILE A 364 9.50 27.51 -41.08
CA ILE A 364 8.15 27.78 -41.60
C ILE A 364 7.93 26.97 -42.87
N VAL A 365 6.83 26.23 -42.90
CA VAL A 365 6.31 25.61 -44.11
C VAL A 365 5.06 26.39 -44.55
N MET A 366 5.05 26.86 -45.80
CA MET A 366 3.85 27.44 -46.39
C MET A 366 2.99 26.30 -46.91
N ASP A 367 2.06 25.86 -46.07
CA ASP A 367 1.25 24.66 -46.29
C ASP A 367 0.20 24.88 -47.38
N THR A 368 -0.48 26.05 -47.37
CA THR A 368 -1.54 26.36 -48.34
C THR A 368 -1.48 27.81 -48.85
N ILE A 369 -1.40 27.95 -50.17
CA ILE A 369 -1.59 29.22 -50.89
C ILE A 369 -2.92 29.16 -51.63
N ALA A 370 -3.95 29.75 -51.05
CA ALA A 370 -5.30 29.73 -51.61
C ALA A 370 -5.74 31.12 -52.07
N VAL A 371 -6.76 31.14 -52.92
CA VAL A 371 -7.42 32.35 -53.37
C VAL A 371 -8.81 32.35 -52.72
N HIS A 372 -9.20 33.47 -52.12
CA HIS A 372 -10.50 33.62 -51.47
C HIS A 372 -11.44 34.45 -52.34
N ALA A 373 -12.75 34.17 -52.28
CA ALA A 373 -13.77 34.87 -53.08
C ALA A 373 -14.05 36.30 -52.59
N LYS A 374 -13.71 36.62 -51.32
CA LYS A 374 -13.82 37.96 -50.75
C LYS A 374 -12.53 38.77 -51.00
N GLU A 375 -12.65 40.10 -51.10
CA GLU A 375 -11.52 41.04 -51.24
C GLU A 375 -10.75 41.24 -49.91
N THR A 376 -10.37 40.12 -49.26
CA THR A 376 -9.64 40.12 -47.98
C THR A 376 -8.41 39.22 -48.03
N TYR A 377 -7.40 39.59 -47.23
CA TYR A 377 -6.20 38.81 -46.94
C TYR A 377 -6.40 38.04 -45.64
N GLU A 378 -6.26 36.71 -45.68
CA GLU A 378 -6.31 35.86 -44.49
C GLU A 378 -4.95 35.18 -44.28
N VAL A 379 -4.44 35.24 -43.05
CA VAL A 379 -3.22 34.54 -42.65
C VAL A 379 -3.50 33.73 -41.39
N GLU A 380 -3.26 32.43 -41.47
CA GLU A 380 -3.34 31.52 -40.34
C GLU A 380 -2.00 30.86 -40.07
N VAL A 381 -1.64 30.70 -38.80
CA VAL A 381 -0.41 30.03 -38.38
C VAL A 381 -0.74 28.96 -37.35
N TYR A 382 -0.18 27.78 -37.55
CA TYR A 382 -0.33 26.61 -36.67
C TYR A 382 1.04 26.01 -36.39
N ASP A 383 1.22 25.37 -35.24
CA ASP A 383 2.38 24.50 -35.01
C ASP A 383 2.11 23.12 -35.61
N VAL A 384 3.08 22.58 -36.36
CA VAL A 384 2.98 21.24 -36.95
C VAL A 384 2.84 20.16 -35.87
N ALA A 385 3.42 20.38 -34.68
CA ALA A 385 3.28 19.46 -33.55
C ALA A 385 1.83 19.36 -33.04
N ASP A 386 1.02 20.41 -33.21
CA ASP A 386 -0.39 20.41 -32.78
C ASP A 386 -1.29 19.57 -33.70
N ASN A 387 -0.87 19.37 -34.95
CA ASN A 387 -1.59 18.51 -35.90
C ASN A 387 -1.33 17.02 -35.69
N ASN A 388 -0.25 16.65 -34.98
CA ASN A 388 0.17 15.26 -34.80
C ASN A 388 0.58 14.99 -33.35
N LYS A 389 -0.41 14.63 -32.52
CA LYS A 389 -0.39 13.56 -31.50
C LYS A 389 -1.50 13.83 -30.50
N ILE A 390 -2.59 13.07 -30.59
CA ILE A 390 -3.26 12.65 -29.35
C ILE A 390 -2.28 11.65 -28.74
N PRO A 391 -1.61 11.94 -27.61
CA PRO A 391 -0.91 10.89 -26.90
C PRO A 391 -1.99 9.94 -26.39
N THR A 392 -2.25 8.87 -27.15
CA THR A 392 -2.92 7.72 -26.58
C THR A 392 -1.97 7.19 -25.51
N LEU A 393 -2.28 7.50 -24.24
CA LEU A 393 -1.80 6.71 -23.12
C LEU A 393 -2.25 5.28 -23.42
N LYS A 394 -1.38 4.48 -24.04
CA LYS A 394 -1.52 3.03 -24.03
C LYS A 394 -1.33 2.63 -22.58
N TYR A 395 -2.42 2.57 -21.84
CA TYR A 395 -2.49 1.72 -20.66
C TYR A 395 -2.15 0.32 -21.17
N VAL A 396 -0.94 -0.14 -20.88
CA VAL A 396 -0.66 -1.56 -20.96
C VAL A 396 -1.39 -2.14 -19.77
N GLU A 397 -2.60 -2.65 -19.98
CA GLU A 397 -3.23 -3.56 -19.03
C GLU A 397 -2.19 -4.61 -18.70
N LYS A 398 -1.69 -4.58 -17.46
CA LYS A 398 -0.84 -5.66 -17.00
C LYS A 398 -1.73 -6.90 -17.01
N PRO A 399 -1.31 -7.98 -17.68
CA PRO A 399 -2.10 -9.20 -17.69
C PRO A 399 -2.39 -9.61 -16.24
N GLU A 400 -3.63 -10.01 -15.98
CA GLU A 400 -4.03 -10.50 -14.66
C GLU A 400 -3.19 -11.73 -14.31
N SER A 401 -2.12 -11.56 -13.54
CA SER A 401 -1.37 -12.67 -12.99
C SER A 401 -2.06 -13.13 -11.71
N VAL A 402 -3.17 -13.86 -11.84
CA VAL A 402 -3.84 -14.48 -10.68
C VAL A 402 -2.90 -15.54 -10.12
N ILE A 403 -2.20 -15.21 -9.05
CA ILE A 403 -1.37 -16.19 -8.33
C ILE A 403 -2.34 -17.13 -7.64
N VAL A 404 -2.46 -18.36 -8.13
CA VAL A 404 -3.29 -19.40 -7.50
C VAL A 404 -2.89 -19.50 -6.03
N PRO A 405 -3.81 -19.35 -5.05
CA PRO A 405 -3.52 -19.43 -3.61
C PRO A 405 -2.94 -20.79 -3.23
N LEU A 406 -2.47 -20.98 -2.00
CA LEU A 406 -2.15 -22.33 -1.52
C LEU A 406 -3.43 -23.02 -1.01
N LEU A 407 -3.59 -24.30 -1.33
CA LEU A 407 -4.67 -25.12 -0.78
C LEU A 407 -4.55 -25.24 0.77
N PRO A 408 -5.64 -25.47 1.50
CA PRO A 408 -5.57 -25.69 2.95
C PRO A 408 -4.74 -26.94 3.28
N THR A 409 -4.04 -26.93 4.42
CA THR A 409 -3.48 -28.16 5.00
C THR A 409 -4.47 -28.76 6.00
N TYR A 410 -4.31 -30.03 6.35
CA TYR A 410 -5.06 -30.68 7.41
C TYR A 410 -4.09 -31.32 8.41
N LYS A 411 -4.36 -31.19 9.71
CA LYS A 411 -3.61 -31.86 10.78
C LYS A 411 -4.58 -32.53 11.74
N ALA A 412 -4.37 -33.82 12.00
CA ALA A 412 -5.10 -34.58 13.01
C ALA A 412 -4.14 -35.19 14.02
N GLN A 413 -4.49 -35.10 15.30
CA GLN A 413 -3.79 -35.82 16.35
C GLN A 413 -4.19 -37.29 16.29
N MET A 414 -3.21 -38.18 16.19
CA MET A 414 -3.45 -39.60 15.99
C MET A 414 -2.36 -40.43 16.68
N PHE A 415 -2.71 -41.11 17.76
CA PHE A 415 -1.82 -41.91 18.58
C PHE A 415 -1.61 -43.32 18.04
N THR A 416 -2.61 -43.89 17.38
CA THR A 416 -2.54 -45.27 16.87
C THR A 416 -2.92 -45.35 15.39
N ALA A 417 -2.59 -46.48 14.77
CA ALA A 417 -2.96 -46.77 13.39
C ALA A 417 -4.43 -47.25 13.24
N GLN A 418 -5.18 -47.32 14.34
CA GLN A 418 -6.59 -47.70 14.37
C GLN A 418 -7.52 -46.48 14.38
N GLU A 419 -6.98 -45.31 14.71
CA GLU A 419 -7.73 -44.05 14.66
C GLU A 419 -7.99 -43.63 13.21
N ASN A 420 -9.13 -43.01 12.97
CA ASN A 420 -9.54 -42.54 11.65
C ASN A 420 -9.58 -41.02 11.61
N ILE A 421 -9.36 -40.46 10.43
CA ILE A 421 -9.55 -39.02 10.21
C ILE A 421 -11.02 -38.67 10.42
N LEU A 422 -11.25 -37.60 11.19
CA LEU A 422 -12.59 -37.08 11.48
C LEU A 422 -13.12 -36.29 10.27
N GLU A 423 -13.72 -37.01 9.32
CA GLU A 423 -14.22 -36.41 8.07
C GLU A 423 -15.25 -35.29 8.29
N ASN A 424 -15.98 -35.34 9.41
CA ASN A 424 -17.01 -34.37 9.73
C ASN A 424 -16.47 -33.06 10.33
N SER A 425 -15.18 -33.01 10.68
CA SER A 425 -14.52 -31.80 11.19
C SER A 425 -14.55 -30.66 10.17
N ALA A 426 -14.65 -29.42 10.65
CA ALA A 426 -14.67 -28.23 9.79
C ALA A 426 -13.40 -28.14 8.94
N ASP A 427 -12.24 -28.38 9.55
CA ASP A 427 -10.94 -28.33 8.89
C ASP A 427 -10.80 -29.37 7.78
N PHE A 428 -11.25 -30.62 8.03
CA PHE A 428 -11.20 -31.65 6.99
C PHE A 428 -12.18 -31.36 5.86
N LYS A 429 -13.41 -30.91 6.17
CA LYS A 429 -14.39 -30.52 5.15
C LYS A 429 -13.85 -29.40 4.26
N GLN A 430 -13.25 -28.38 4.86
CA GLN A 430 -12.64 -27.30 4.09
C GLN A 430 -11.49 -27.81 3.21
N PHE A 431 -10.60 -28.61 3.80
CA PHE A 431 -9.50 -29.26 3.08
C PHE A 431 -9.98 -30.04 1.86
N TRP A 432 -10.94 -30.94 2.08
CA TRP A 432 -11.47 -31.83 1.07
C TRP A 432 -12.19 -31.07 -0.04
N ASN A 433 -13.07 -30.11 0.32
CA ASN A 433 -13.82 -29.35 -0.68
C ASN A 433 -12.92 -28.43 -1.51
N ALA A 434 -11.89 -27.81 -0.91
CA ALA A 434 -10.92 -27.00 -1.65
C ALA A 434 -10.08 -27.87 -2.61
N LEU A 435 -9.66 -29.05 -2.17
CA LEU A 435 -8.96 -30.03 -3.01
C LEU A 435 -9.80 -30.42 -4.22
N LEU A 436 -11.07 -30.82 -4.00
CA LEU A 436 -11.98 -31.20 -5.09
C LEU A 436 -12.30 -30.04 -6.02
N ALA A 437 -12.55 -28.84 -5.49
CA ALA A 437 -12.79 -27.65 -6.30
C ALA A 437 -11.61 -27.37 -7.23
N TYR A 438 -10.37 -27.49 -6.74
CA TYR A 438 -9.17 -27.34 -7.53
C TYR A 438 -9.06 -28.42 -8.62
N THR A 439 -9.26 -29.69 -8.28
CA THR A 439 -9.24 -30.80 -9.25
C THR A 439 -10.30 -30.65 -10.36
N ASN A 440 -11.48 -30.15 -10.01
CA ASN A 440 -12.59 -29.94 -10.94
C ASN A 440 -12.29 -28.86 -12.00
N THR A 441 -11.31 -27.99 -11.75
CA THR A 441 -10.81 -27.03 -12.77
C THR A 441 -9.88 -27.67 -13.82
N GLY A 442 -9.67 -28.99 -13.77
CA GLY A 442 -8.79 -29.72 -14.67
C GLY A 442 -7.33 -29.79 -14.21
N ASN A 443 -7.01 -29.21 -13.05
CA ASN A 443 -5.68 -29.25 -12.48
C ASN A 443 -5.41 -30.55 -11.71
N GLU A 444 -4.12 -30.90 -11.59
CA GLU A 444 -3.67 -32.07 -10.84
C GLU A 444 -2.96 -31.62 -9.55
N VAL A 445 -3.08 -32.44 -8.51
CA VAL A 445 -2.57 -32.17 -7.17
C VAL A 445 -1.83 -33.38 -6.62
N GLN A 446 -0.76 -33.12 -5.87
CA GLN A 446 -0.06 -34.11 -5.06
C GLN A 446 -0.32 -33.82 -3.58
N ILE A 447 -0.39 -34.85 -2.75
CA ILE A 447 -0.47 -34.70 -1.30
C ILE A 447 0.77 -35.31 -0.66
N THR A 448 1.47 -34.53 0.16
CA THR A 448 2.50 -35.05 1.06
C THR A 448 1.86 -35.34 2.41
N ILE A 449 1.98 -36.58 2.87
CA ILE A 449 1.54 -37.02 4.19
C ILE A 449 2.74 -37.05 5.11
N GLU A 450 2.70 -36.27 6.19
CA GLU A 450 3.64 -36.39 7.30
C GLU A 450 2.98 -37.23 8.40
N SER A 451 3.47 -38.45 8.61
CA SER A 451 3.09 -39.30 9.74
C SER A 451 4.15 -39.19 10.83
N SER A 452 3.79 -38.52 11.92
CA SER A 452 4.69 -38.32 13.05
C SER A 452 4.31 -39.25 14.19
N GLY A 453 5.30 -39.96 14.71
CA GLY A 453 5.22 -40.73 15.95
C GLY A 453 6.06 -40.10 17.07
N SER A 454 5.94 -40.65 18.27
CA SER A 454 6.70 -40.24 19.45
C SER A 454 7.54 -41.39 20.01
N ASN A 455 8.56 -41.09 20.82
CA ASN A 455 9.32 -42.13 21.52
C ASN A 455 8.56 -42.76 22.71
N TYR A 456 7.27 -42.45 22.90
CA TYR A 456 6.49 -43.01 24.00
C TYR A 456 6.31 -44.53 23.85
N PRO A 457 6.63 -45.34 24.88
CA PRO A 457 6.48 -46.78 24.83
C PRO A 457 4.99 -47.15 24.87
N LYS A 458 4.48 -47.63 23.74
CA LYS A 458 3.10 -48.12 23.63
C LYS A 458 3.05 -49.55 24.19
N LYS A 459 1.96 -49.89 24.91
CA LYS A 459 1.80 -51.21 25.56
C LYS A 459 1.83 -52.41 24.59
N LEU A 460 1.58 -52.17 23.30
CA LEU A 460 1.87 -53.12 22.22
C LEU A 460 3.33 -52.96 21.81
N ALA A 461 4.09 -54.05 21.81
CA ALA A 461 5.53 -54.14 21.54
C ALA A 461 5.93 -53.80 20.09
N GLY A 462 5.40 -52.71 19.53
CA GLY A 462 5.75 -52.20 18.20
C GLY A 462 6.75 -51.06 18.28
N ASP A 463 7.75 -51.11 17.41
CA ASP A 463 8.63 -49.97 17.11
C ASP A 463 7.77 -48.71 16.81
N PRO A 464 7.98 -47.58 17.52
CA PRO A 464 7.25 -46.34 17.25
C PRO A 464 7.30 -45.91 15.79
N TYR A 465 8.41 -46.17 15.10
CA TYR A 465 8.56 -45.88 13.68
C TYR A 465 7.60 -46.76 12.85
N ALA A 466 7.54 -48.06 13.13
CA ALA A 466 6.62 -48.97 12.46
C ALA A 466 5.14 -48.56 12.67
N ILE A 467 4.77 -48.09 13.87
CA ILE A 467 3.41 -47.60 14.15
C ILE A 467 3.10 -46.32 13.35
N ALA A 468 4.05 -45.38 13.30
CA ALA A 468 3.90 -44.17 12.50
C ALA A 468 3.83 -44.50 11.00
N GLN A 469 4.61 -45.47 10.53
CA GLN A 469 4.58 -45.96 9.16
C GLN A 469 3.21 -46.57 8.82
N GLU A 470 2.72 -47.51 9.64
CA GLU A 470 1.40 -48.14 9.45
C GLU A 470 0.28 -47.10 9.41
N LYS A 471 0.30 -46.13 10.34
CA LYS A 471 -0.64 -45.00 10.39
C LYS A 471 -0.61 -44.18 9.09
N GLY A 472 0.57 -43.89 8.58
CA GLY A 472 0.78 -43.15 7.34
C GLY A 472 0.31 -43.91 6.11
N GLU A 473 0.63 -45.19 6.01
CA GLU A 473 0.25 -46.07 4.89
C GLU A 473 -1.26 -46.28 4.81
N LYS A 474 -1.92 -46.50 5.96
CA LYS A 474 -3.39 -46.56 6.03
C LYS A 474 -4.03 -45.26 5.59
N THR A 475 -3.52 -44.13 6.06
CA THR A 475 -4.01 -42.80 5.65
C THR A 475 -3.82 -42.58 4.15
N MET A 476 -2.66 -42.97 3.60
CA MET A 476 -2.36 -42.89 2.18
C MET A 476 -3.32 -43.73 1.33
N ALA A 477 -3.58 -44.97 1.73
CA ALA A 477 -4.52 -45.85 1.04
C ALA A 477 -5.94 -45.27 1.07
N TRP A 478 -6.39 -44.83 2.25
CA TRP A 478 -7.70 -44.23 2.44
C TRP A 478 -7.90 -42.97 1.60
N ILE A 479 -6.96 -42.02 1.59
CA ILE A 479 -7.14 -40.77 0.85
C ILE A 479 -7.09 -40.98 -0.66
N LYS A 480 -6.27 -41.93 -1.15
CA LYS A 480 -6.24 -42.33 -2.56
C LYS A 480 -7.58 -42.88 -3.01
N GLU A 481 -8.15 -43.80 -2.23
CA GLU A 481 -9.46 -44.40 -2.52
C GLU A 481 -10.56 -43.35 -2.47
N LYS A 482 -10.62 -42.55 -1.40
CA LYS A 482 -11.60 -41.47 -1.24
C LYS A 482 -11.56 -40.49 -2.41
N TYR A 483 -10.36 -40.13 -2.88
CA TYR A 483 -10.18 -39.21 -3.99
C TYR A 483 -10.58 -39.84 -5.33
N PHE A 484 -10.23 -41.10 -5.54
CA PHE A 484 -10.64 -41.85 -6.73
C PHE A 484 -12.16 -41.98 -6.81
N GLN A 485 -12.83 -42.32 -5.71
CA GLN A 485 -14.30 -42.40 -5.65
C GLN A 485 -14.97 -41.05 -5.93
N ALA A 486 -14.37 -39.94 -5.49
CA ALA A 486 -14.93 -38.61 -5.69
C ALA A 486 -14.67 -38.02 -7.09
N THR A 487 -13.59 -38.41 -7.77
CA THR A 487 -13.11 -37.73 -8.98
C THR A 487 -12.90 -38.63 -10.20
N GLY A 488 -12.85 -39.95 -10.00
CA GLY A 488 -12.41 -40.94 -11.01
C GLY A 488 -10.92 -40.87 -11.36
N LYS A 489 -10.13 -40.01 -10.70
CA LYS A 489 -8.71 -39.78 -10.99
C LYS A 489 -7.80 -40.38 -9.93
N LYS A 490 -6.59 -40.77 -10.32
CA LYS A 490 -5.56 -41.23 -9.37
C LYS A 490 -4.94 -40.03 -8.65
N LEU A 491 -4.71 -40.16 -7.34
CA LEU A 491 -4.04 -39.16 -6.52
C LEU A 491 -2.56 -39.53 -6.30
N LEU A 492 -1.65 -38.62 -6.62
CA LEU A 492 -0.25 -38.76 -6.25
C LEU A 492 -0.09 -38.42 -4.78
N VAL A 493 0.51 -39.34 -4.01
CA VAL A 493 0.74 -39.17 -2.58
C VAL A 493 2.15 -39.59 -2.23
N GLU A 494 2.84 -38.75 -1.48
CA GLU A 494 4.15 -39.02 -0.89
C GLU A 494 3.99 -39.18 0.62
N LEU A 495 4.63 -40.19 1.20
CA LEU A 495 4.59 -40.43 2.64
C LEU A 495 5.95 -40.15 3.27
N ILE A 496 5.97 -39.28 4.28
CA ILE A 496 7.12 -38.99 5.12
C ILE A 496 6.79 -39.50 6.53
N VAL A 497 7.61 -40.41 7.04
CA VAL A 497 7.46 -40.99 8.38
C VAL A 497 8.58 -40.47 9.26
N ASN A 498 8.23 -39.84 10.39
CA ASN A 498 9.19 -39.26 11.31
C ASN A 498 8.86 -39.63 12.76
N ILE A 499 9.89 -39.71 13.60
CA ILE A 499 9.74 -39.73 15.05
C ILE A 499 10.17 -38.36 15.60
N GLN A 500 9.31 -37.77 16.40
CA GLN A 500 9.53 -36.47 17.04
C GLN A 500 9.30 -36.57 18.54
N GLY A 501 9.87 -35.62 19.26
CA GLY A 501 9.82 -35.61 20.71
C GLY A 501 11.08 -36.19 21.34
N PRO A 502 11.25 -35.97 22.65
CA PRO A 502 12.42 -36.42 23.38
C PRO A 502 12.41 -37.95 23.51
N SER A 503 13.53 -38.54 23.92
CA SER A 503 13.55 -39.95 24.37
C SER A 503 12.59 -40.13 25.56
N PHE A 504 12.02 -41.33 25.73
CA PHE A 504 11.10 -41.58 26.85
C PHE A 504 11.82 -41.66 28.20
N GLU A 505 11.50 -40.73 29.10
CA GLU A 505 12.01 -40.69 30.47
C GLU A 505 10.90 -40.28 31.45
N THR A 506 10.61 -41.14 32.42
CA THR A 506 9.49 -40.98 33.38
C THR A 506 9.65 -39.78 34.31
N GLN A 507 10.89 -39.30 34.52
CA GLN A 507 11.15 -38.09 35.33
C GLN A 507 10.99 -36.80 34.53
N ASN A 508 11.24 -36.82 33.22
CA ASN A 508 11.37 -35.61 32.41
C ASN A 508 10.10 -35.24 31.64
N PHE A 509 9.33 -36.22 31.18
CA PHE A 509 8.12 -35.96 30.39
C PHE A 509 6.97 -36.88 30.78
N THR A 510 5.75 -36.37 30.66
CA THR A 510 4.50 -37.08 30.93
C THR A 510 3.90 -37.65 29.65
N GLN A 511 3.10 -38.72 29.76
CA GLN A 511 2.39 -39.32 28.61
C GLN A 511 1.59 -38.29 27.76
N PRO A 512 0.80 -37.37 28.35
CA PRO A 512 0.09 -36.35 27.58
C PRO A 512 0.99 -35.44 26.73
N GLN A 513 2.23 -35.19 27.17
CA GLN A 513 3.16 -34.35 26.40
C GLN A 513 3.64 -35.05 25.11
N TYR A 514 3.76 -36.38 25.11
CA TYR A 514 4.12 -37.15 23.92
C TYR A 514 3.02 -37.21 22.86
N PHE A 515 1.75 -37.06 23.27
CA PHE A 515 0.61 -37.03 22.36
C PHE A 515 0.70 -35.86 21.36
N ASN A 516 1.44 -34.80 21.68
CA ASN A 516 1.65 -33.65 20.78
C ASN A 516 2.52 -33.99 19.55
N PHE A 517 3.31 -35.08 19.61
CA PHE A 517 4.16 -35.54 18.49
C PHE A 517 3.50 -36.63 17.66
N GLU A 518 2.32 -37.07 18.07
CA GLU A 518 1.56 -38.15 17.46
C GLU A 518 0.48 -37.56 16.57
N TYR A 519 0.77 -37.40 15.28
CA TYR A 519 -0.15 -36.75 14.36
C TYR A 519 0.01 -37.24 12.92
N ILE A 520 -0.99 -36.92 12.11
CA ILE A 520 -0.95 -36.95 10.65
C ILE A 520 -1.13 -35.52 10.14
N LYS A 521 -0.29 -35.09 9.20
CA LYS A 521 -0.55 -33.90 8.37
C LYS A 521 -0.75 -34.29 6.93
N LEU A 522 -1.69 -33.62 6.28
CA LEU A 522 -1.93 -33.68 4.84
C LEU A 522 -1.58 -32.31 4.25
N VAL A 523 -0.56 -32.28 3.39
CA VAL A 523 -0.06 -31.06 2.77
C VAL A 523 -0.25 -31.15 1.26
N PRO A 524 -1.26 -30.47 0.68
CA PRO A 524 -1.48 -30.47 -0.75
C PRO A 524 -0.51 -29.50 -1.43
N ASN A 525 0.00 -29.95 -2.57
CA ASN A 525 1.00 -29.28 -3.40
C ASN A 525 0.63 -29.37 -4.88
N TYR A 526 0.97 -28.33 -5.63
CA TYR A 526 0.72 -28.27 -7.06
C TYR A 526 1.78 -29.07 -7.82
N LEU A 527 1.37 -29.95 -8.73
CA LEU A 527 2.28 -30.70 -9.58
C LEU A 527 3.05 -29.79 -10.57
N LYS A 528 2.40 -28.72 -11.03
CA LYS A 528 3.05 -27.65 -11.78
C LYS A 528 3.44 -26.55 -10.79
N SER A 529 4.70 -26.12 -10.83
CA SER A 529 5.19 -25.00 -10.02
C SER A 529 4.34 -23.75 -10.25
N ARG A 530 3.97 -23.05 -9.17
CA ARG A 530 3.25 -21.78 -9.26
C ARG A 530 4.13 -20.76 -9.97
N ASN A 531 3.61 -20.14 -11.04
CA ASN A 531 4.31 -19.05 -11.72
C ASN A 531 4.24 -17.78 -10.85
N MET A 532 5.19 -17.63 -9.94
CA MET A 532 5.30 -16.41 -9.13
C MET A 532 6.53 -15.59 -9.53
N PRO A 533 6.39 -14.26 -9.58
CA PRO A 533 7.50 -13.34 -9.87
C PRO A 533 8.42 -13.16 -8.64
N LEU A 534 8.85 -14.25 -8.01
CA LEU A 534 9.75 -14.23 -6.85
C LEU A 534 11.20 -14.39 -7.29
N ARG A 535 12.08 -13.57 -6.71
CA ARG A 535 13.53 -13.73 -6.89
C ARG A 535 14.00 -15.00 -6.16
N PRO A 536 14.83 -15.86 -6.79
CA PRO A 536 15.37 -17.03 -6.12
C PRO A 536 16.18 -16.69 -4.86
N ILE A 537 15.89 -17.39 -3.76
CA ILE A 537 16.63 -17.28 -2.50
C ILE A 537 17.40 -18.57 -2.27
N LYS A 538 18.71 -18.47 -1.99
CA LYS A 538 19.55 -19.65 -1.71
C LYS A 538 19.23 -20.21 -0.32
N PRO A 539 19.23 -21.54 -0.14
CA PRO A 539 19.06 -22.17 1.17
C PRO A 539 20.18 -21.74 2.11
N LYS A 540 19.83 -21.45 3.36
CA LYS A 540 20.78 -21.12 4.42
C LYS A 540 20.37 -21.82 5.71
N PRO A 541 21.30 -22.49 6.42
CA PRO A 541 21.02 -22.97 7.76
C PRO A 541 20.93 -21.79 8.73
N TYR A 542 20.18 -21.97 9.80
CA TYR A 542 20.12 -21.04 10.91
C TYR A 542 20.59 -21.76 12.18
N ILE A 543 21.59 -21.19 12.84
CA ILE A 543 22.10 -21.69 14.12
C ILE A 543 22.14 -20.54 15.11
N VAL A 544 21.73 -20.82 16.35
CA VAL A 544 21.84 -19.88 17.46
C VAL A 544 22.36 -20.60 18.69
N ASN A 545 23.36 -20.01 19.33
CA ASN A 545 23.84 -20.50 20.61
C ASN A 545 22.95 -19.96 21.74
N TYR A 546 22.76 -20.77 22.77
CA TYR A 546 21.95 -20.40 23.92
C TYR A 546 22.73 -20.44 25.23
N ASP A 547 22.23 -19.69 26.21
CA ASP A 547 22.70 -19.67 27.59
C ASP A 547 21.50 -19.85 28.54
N TYR A 548 21.72 -19.60 29.83
CA TYR A 548 20.72 -19.81 30.88
C TYR A 548 19.45 -18.95 30.72
N TYR A 549 19.52 -17.81 30.01
CA TYR A 549 18.38 -16.91 29.81
C TYR A 549 17.73 -17.06 28.43
N TYR A 550 18.06 -18.13 27.72
CA TYR A 550 17.56 -18.33 26.38
C TYR A 550 16.06 -18.60 26.37
N VAL A 551 15.34 -17.67 25.74
CA VAL A 551 13.89 -17.71 25.59
C VAL A 551 13.45 -18.23 24.20
N GLY A 552 14.37 -18.76 23.39
CA GLY A 552 14.12 -19.17 22.00
C GLY A 552 14.82 -18.28 20.98
N ILE A 553 14.67 -18.62 19.69
CA ILE A 553 15.31 -17.90 18.59
C ILE A 553 14.92 -16.40 18.58
N ASP A 554 15.87 -15.54 18.23
CA ASP A 554 15.62 -14.12 18.03
C ASP A 554 15.08 -13.88 16.61
N THR A 555 13.78 -13.60 16.53
CA THR A 555 13.10 -13.35 15.25
C THR A 555 13.38 -11.95 14.66
N GLY A 556 13.98 -11.05 15.45
CA GLY A 556 14.43 -9.73 15.02
C GLY A 556 15.80 -9.74 14.32
N SER A 557 16.60 -10.80 14.53
CA SER A 557 17.93 -10.93 13.94
C SER A 557 17.89 -11.00 12.41
N ILE A 558 18.77 -10.25 11.75
CA ILE A 558 18.96 -10.27 10.29
C ILE A 558 19.29 -11.68 9.79
N VAL A 559 20.02 -12.47 10.59
CA VAL A 559 20.39 -13.84 10.22
C VAL A 559 19.15 -14.74 10.19
N PHE A 560 18.30 -14.63 11.22
CA PHE A 560 17.02 -15.34 11.26
C PHE A 560 16.10 -14.91 10.12
N GLN A 561 15.95 -13.61 9.88
CA GLN A 561 15.08 -13.10 8.83
C GLN A 561 15.47 -13.64 7.45
N LYS A 562 16.77 -13.67 7.12
CA LYS A 562 17.26 -14.28 5.86
C LYS A 562 16.92 -15.77 5.75
N PHE A 563 16.97 -16.50 6.86
CA PHE A 563 16.55 -17.91 6.89
C PHE A 563 15.04 -18.03 6.70
N ALA A 564 14.24 -17.25 7.42
CA ALA A 564 12.79 -17.25 7.32
C ALA A 564 12.31 -16.83 5.91
N ASP A 565 12.95 -15.85 5.28
CA ASP A 565 12.66 -15.43 3.90
C ASP A 565 12.85 -16.58 2.91
N TYR A 566 13.88 -17.41 3.10
CA TYR A 566 14.07 -18.62 2.31
C TYR A 566 12.91 -19.62 2.53
N LEU A 567 12.47 -19.83 3.77
CA LEU A 567 11.32 -20.71 4.04
C LEU A 567 10.04 -20.20 3.38
N ILE A 568 9.77 -18.89 3.51
CA ILE A 568 8.61 -18.23 2.89
C ILE A 568 8.67 -18.41 1.37
N TYR A 569 9.81 -18.13 0.74
CA TYR A 569 10.02 -18.34 -0.69
C TYR A 569 9.73 -19.78 -1.11
N GLU A 570 10.28 -20.73 -0.38
CA GLU A 570 10.18 -22.15 -0.69
C GLU A 570 8.74 -22.67 -0.55
N VAL A 571 8.04 -22.30 0.55
CA VAL A 571 6.63 -22.64 0.76
C VAL A 571 5.76 -22.00 -0.31
N GLN A 572 5.97 -20.73 -0.64
CA GLN A 572 5.18 -20.09 -1.67
C GLN A 572 5.42 -20.78 -3.02
N LYS A 573 6.68 -21.08 -3.39
CA LYS A 573 7.05 -21.62 -4.71
C LYS A 573 6.66 -23.08 -4.89
N ASN A 574 6.99 -23.92 -3.91
CA ASN A 574 6.89 -25.37 -4.01
C ASN A 574 5.78 -25.96 -3.12
N GLY A 575 5.07 -25.11 -2.37
CA GLY A 575 3.98 -25.52 -1.48
C GLY A 575 4.44 -25.85 -0.06
N PHE A 576 5.68 -26.31 0.14
CA PHE A 576 6.18 -26.64 1.47
C PHE A 576 7.70 -26.53 1.53
N VAL A 577 8.26 -26.61 2.73
CA VAL A 577 9.70 -26.69 2.98
C VAL A 577 10.00 -27.79 3.97
N THR A 578 11.08 -28.53 3.73
CA THR A 578 11.58 -29.58 4.63
C THR A 578 12.80 -29.09 5.40
N LEU A 579 12.78 -29.34 6.71
CA LEU A 579 13.84 -28.95 7.64
C LEU A 579 14.33 -30.15 8.45
N ARG A 580 15.63 -30.18 8.71
CA ARG A 580 16.23 -30.94 9.79
C ARG A 580 16.52 -30.00 10.96
N THR A 581 16.29 -30.49 12.17
CA THR A 581 16.47 -29.71 13.39
C THR A 581 17.39 -30.45 14.33
N GLU A 582 18.28 -29.71 14.97
CA GLU A 582 19.12 -30.23 16.04
C GLU A 582 19.19 -29.25 17.20
N SER A 583 19.17 -29.76 18.41
CA SER A 583 19.48 -28.99 19.61
C SER A 583 20.49 -29.73 20.46
N SER A 584 21.49 -28.99 20.89
CA SER A 584 22.64 -29.49 21.60
C SER A 584 22.75 -28.79 22.94
N ALA A 585 22.86 -29.55 24.03
CA ALA A 585 23.27 -29.03 25.34
C ALA A 585 24.70 -29.48 25.67
N SER A 586 25.35 -28.74 26.56
CA SER A 586 26.65 -29.13 27.11
C SER A 586 26.49 -30.11 28.28
N HIS A 587 27.60 -30.69 28.76
CA HIS A 587 27.60 -31.51 29.98
C HIS A 587 27.46 -30.72 31.28
N ILE A 588 27.29 -29.38 31.25
CA ILE A 588 27.04 -28.59 32.45
C ILE A 588 25.64 -28.94 32.99
N PRO A 589 25.50 -29.44 34.23
CA PRO A 589 24.19 -29.67 34.83
C PRO A 589 23.51 -28.33 35.15
N VAL A 590 22.32 -28.11 34.59
CA VAL A 590 21.55 -26.87 34.72
C VAL A 590 20.52 -26.94 35.85
N ASP A 591 19.97 -28.13 36.09
CA ASP A 591 18.91 -28.41 37.07
C ASP A 591 19.15 -29.79 37.70
N GLU A 592 18.85 -29.96 38.98
CA GLU A 592 18.97 -31.24 39.68
C GLU A 592 17.84 -32.22 39.32
N LYS A 593 16.69 -31.72 38.87
CA LYS A 593 15.47 -32.48 38.58
C LYS A 593 15.28 -32.77 37.10
N ARG A 594 16.00 -32.08 36.21
CA ARG A 594 15.85 -32.19 34.75
C ARG A 594 17.18 -32.48 34.08
N SER A 595 17.17 -33.37 33.09
CA SER A 595 18.37 -33.71 32.32
C SER A 595 18.76 -32.57 31.36
N ASN A 596 20.01 -32.60 30.86
CA ASN A 596 20.45 -31.64 29.86
C ASN A 596 19.79 -31.89 28.50
N GLU A 597 19.44 -33.15 28.22
CA GLU A 597 18.60 -33.54 27.09
C GLU A 597 17.22 -32.89 27.16
N TYR A 598 16.60 -32.85 28.35
CA TYR A 598 15.33 -32.15 28.57
C TYR A 598 15.44 -30.67 28.22
N TRP A 599 16.51 -30.00 28.65
CA TRP A 599 16.74 -28.58 28.35
C TRP A 599 17.00 -28.34 26.86
N ALA A 600 17.88 -29.13 26.23
CA ALA A 600 18.12 -29.06 24.79
C ALA A 600 16.81 -29.22 24.00
N TYR A 601 15.98 -30.19 24.40
CA TYR A 601 14.68 -30.40 23.79
C TYR A 601 13.74 -29.21 24.00
N SER A 602 13.63 -28.70 25.22
CA SER A 602 12.76 -27.58 25.57
C SER A 602 13.13 -26.32 24.78
N HIS A 603 14.43 -26.04 24.64
CA HIS A 603 14.94 -24.95 23.81
C HIS A 603 14.59 -25.12 22.33
N LEU A 604 14.61 -26.35 21.80
CA LEU A 604 14.17 -26.62 20.43
C LEU A 604 12.67 -26.36 20.25
N GLN A 605 11.82 -26.80 21.18
CA GLN A 605 10.37 -26.59 21.08
C GLN A 605 10.00 -25.11 21.11
N VAL A 606 10.53 -24.36 22.07
CA VAL A 606 10.31 -22.90 22.15
C VAL A 606 10.81 -22.21 20.88
N SER A 607 11.92 -22.69 20.30
CA SER A 607 12.43 -22.19 19.02
C SER A 607 11.51 -22.48 17.84
N LYS A 608 10.91 -23.68 17.78
CA LYS A 608 9.92 -24.06 16.76
C LYS A 608 8.65 -23.21 16.87
N GLU A 609 8.14 -23.01 18.07
CA GLU A 609 6.97 -22.16 18.33
C GLU A 609 7.19 -20.74 17.81
N ARG A 610 8.33 -20.13 18.16
CA ARG A 610 8.70 -18.79 17.66
C ARG A 610 8.83 -18.72 16.14
N LEU A 611 9.40 -19.76 15.52
CA LEU A 611 9.46 -19.85 14.06
C LEU A 611 8.05 -19.90 13.46
N TYR A 612 7.18 -20.77 13.97
CA TYR A 612 5.82 -20.94 13.47
C TYR A 612 5.00 -19.67 13.65
N ASP A 613 5.12 -18.98 14.78
CA ASP A 613 4.42 -17.71 15.00
C ASP A 613 4.96 -16.60 14.10
N TYR A 614 6.26 -16.57 13.82
CA TYR A 614 6.84 -15.65 12.83
C TYR A 614 6.25 -15.90 11.43
N LEU A 615 6.14 -17.18 11.02
CA LEU A 615 5.56 -17.55 9.73
C LEU A 615 4.07 -17.20 9.64
N LYS A 616 3.28 -17.47 10.68
CA LYS A 616 1.85 -17.08 10.74
C LYS A 616 1.67 -15.57 10.56
N LYS A 617 2.48 -14.76 11.25
CA LYS A 617 2.47 -13.28 11.13
C LYS A 617 2.84 -12.79 9.73
N ARG A 618 3.53 -13.63 8.94
CA ARG A 618 3.84 -13.39 7.52
C ARG A 618 2.89 -14.10 6.57
N LEU A 619 1.74 -14.57 7.07
CA LEU A 619 0.70 -15.29 6.32
C LEU A 619 1.22 -16.56 5.63
N ILE A 620 2.08 -17.30 6.33
CA ILE A 620 2.53 -18.62 5.91
C ILE A 620 2.04 -19.67 6.90
N ASP A 621 1.36 -20.69 6.38
CA ASP A 621 0.88 -21.83 7.14
C ASP A 621 2.05 -22.64 7.71
N PRO A 622 2.20 -22.73 9.05
CA PRO A 622 3.28 -23.52 9.67
C PRO A 622 3.21 -25.01 9.38
N ASN A 623 2.04 -25.56 9.04
CA ASN A 623 1.92 -26.98 8.67
C ASN A 623 2.65 -27.29 7.35
N ARG A 624 3.05 -26.27 6.58
CA ARG A 624 3.87 -26.39 5.38
C ARG A 624 5.38 -26.43 5.67
N VAL A 625 5.77 -26.39 6.95
CA VAL A 625 7.12 -26.69 7.41
C VAL A 625 7.16 -28.13 7.93
N LEU A 626 7.81 -29.01 7.18
CA LEU A 626 7.91 -30.44 7.49
C LEU A 626 9.27 -30.72 8.15
N ILE A 627 9.24 -31.26 9.37
CA ILE A 627 10.46 -31.63 10.08
C ILE A 627 10.80 -33.09 9.73
N THR A 628 11.80 -33.31 8.87
CA THR A 628 12.22 -34.64 8.42
C THR A 628 13.14 -35.34 9.42
N ASN A 629 13.77 -34.58 10.31
CA ASN A 629 14.64 -35.13 11.34
C ASN A 629 14.72 -34.15 12.53
N GLU A 630 14.57 -34.69 13.73
CA GLU A 630 14.80 -33.99 14.99
C GLU A 630 15.88 -34.73 15.76
N LYS A 631 16.93 -34.02 16.14
CA LYS A 631 18.07 -34.60 16.88
C LYS A 631 18.34 -33.81 18.15
N ILE A 632 18.37 -34.49 19.27
CA ILE A 632 18.73 -33.93 20.57
C ILE A 632 20.04 -34.59 21.01
N VAL A 633 21.03 -33.78 21.39
CA VAL A 633 22.33 -34.28 21.83
C VAL A 633 22.83 -33.54 23.06
N VAL A 634 23.54 -34.27 23.91
CA VAL A 634 24.43 -33.70 24.91
C VAL A 634 25.86 -33.98 24.47
N GLN A 635 26.67 -32.93 24.34
CA GLN A 635 28.01 -33.04 23.78
C GLN A 635 28.99 -32.03 24.37
N GLY A 636 30.25 -32.18 23.98
CA GLY A 636 31.36 -31.36 24.43
C GLY A 636 32.18 -32.00 25.55
N ILE A 637 33.03 -31.20 26.16
CA ILE A 637 33.91 -31.64 27.25
C ILE A 637 33.08 -32.05 28.49
N PRO A 638 33.54 -33.02 29.30
CA PRO A 638 32.92 -33.35 30.58
C PRO A 638 32.92 -32.15 31.53
N TYR A 639 31.94 -32.11 32.44
CA TYR A 639 31.88 -31.07 33.46
C TYR A 639 32.75 -31.42 34.68
N ASP A 640 33.68 -30.54 35.03
CA ASP A 640 34.64 -30.77 36.13
C ASP A 640 34.70 -29.63 37.17
N LYS A 641 33.71 -28.71 37.17
CA LYS A 641 33.62 -27.48 38.00
C LYS A 641 34.79 -26.49 37.88
N LYS A 642 35.92 -26.88 37.30
CA LYS A 642 37.15 -26.08 37.16
C LYS A 642 37.22 -25.39 35.80
N THR A 643 36.67 -26.04 34.78
CA THR A 643 36.68 -25.52 33.42
C THR A 643 35.75 -24.31 33.30
N PRO A 644 36.23 -23.18 32.72
CA PRO A 644 35.39 -22.00 32.55
C PRO A 644 34.14 -22.27 31.70
N ILE A 645 32.98 -21.80 32.14
CA ILE A 645 31.65 -21.98 31.48
C ILE A 645 31.70 -21.59 29.99
N VAL A 646 32.48 -20.57 29.63
CA VAL A 646 32.63 -20.09 28.25
C VAL A 646 33.09 -21.20 27.30
N ARG A 647 33.89 -22.18 27.76
CA ARG A 647 34.36 -23.31 26.94
C ARG A 647 33.23 -24.27 26.54
N TYR A 648 32.10 -24.23 27.23
CA TYR A 648 30.94 -25.06 26.96
C TYR A 648 29.94 -24.41 25.99
N ARG A 649 30.11 -23.11 25.69
CA ARG A 649 29.17 -22.31 24.87
C ARG A 649 29.00 -22.86 23.45
N ASN A 650 30.06 -23.42 22.87
CA ASN A 650 30.04 -23.96 21.52
C ASN A 650 29.19 -25.25 21.40
N PHE A 651 28.88 -25.90 22.52
CA PHE A 651 28.05 -27.11 22.58
C PHE A 651 26.60 -26.83 22.99
N GLN A 652 26.21 -25.55 23.08
CA GLN A 652 24.85 -25.12 23.45
C GLN A 652 24.24 -24.34 22.30
N TYR A 653 23.45 -25.01 21.47
CA TYR A 653 22.84 -24.38 20.30
C TYR A 653 21.54 -25.05 19.85
N VAL A 654 20.73 -24.29 19.12
CA VAL A 654 19.61 -24.78 18.31
C VAL A 654 19.92 -24.47 16.85
N THR A 655 19.70 -25.44 15.96
CA THR A 655 19.89 -25.28 14.52
C THR A 655 18.72 -25.81 13.70
N PHE A 656 18.44 -25.10 12.60
CA PHE A 656 17.47 -25.45 11.58
C PHE A 656 18.19 -25.47 10.23
N VAL A 657 18.16 -26.62 9.57
CA VAL A 657 18.88 -26.83 8.31
C VAL A 657 17.87 -27.22 7.23
N PRO A 658 17.67 -26.38 6.20
CA PRO A 658 16.89 -26.78 5.04
C PRO A 658 17.42 -28.05 4.40
N GLN A 659 16.55 -28.99 4.05
CA GLN A 659 16.99 -30.23 3.38
C GLN A 659 17.76 -29.93 2.09
N LYS A 660 17.37 -28.89 1.33
CA LYS A 660 18.04 -28.44 0.10
C LYS A 660 19.43 -27.80 0.31
N TYR A 661 19.83 -27.58 1.55
CA TYR A 661 21.19 -27.11 1.88
C TYR A 661 22.19 -28.27 1.98
N LEU A 662 21.71 -29.46 2.33
CA LEU A 662 22.48 -30.69 2.45
C LEU A 662 22.62 -31.35 1.08
#